data_AF-A0A942U4W5-F1
#
_entry.id   AF-A0A942U4W5-F1
#
_cell.length_a   1.000
_cell.length_b   1.000
_cell.length_c   1.000
_cell.angle_alpha   90.00
_cell.angle_beta   90.00
_cell.angle_gamma   90.00
#
_symmetry.space_group_name_H-M   'P 1'
#
loop_
_entity.id
_entity.type
_entity.pdbx_description
1 polymer ?
#
loop_
_entity_poly.entity_id
_entity_poly.type
_entity_poly.pdbx_seq_one_letter_code
_entity_poly.pdbx_strand_id
1 'polypeptide(L)'
;MIVLSKKKKILTLLIIATLMITLFFFNGSPVAAHEANICPQPSKSTVSSSDGPTPIIFVHGIRMDSTKLSSEAPSVHAFLKELEQTGNYHVVGLSDSNESYFAYHDENEKYSDVSLGGNSLPHISTNAEELHKEIKKCYDQYGKKVVLFGYSMGASIIRGELARYGKEDAKYIKFVTFLHGVQQGSWLAPIGGGIGTGAKAFGQSFEMTFEKQYGKVGGKVAEFAVKSIADHSPIDLNAPAIRDLAPKSEWFQTTNKTNPPESIPYYNFYGDIHLQYPINVLPGGLWNISDGADVPIGDGVIFPGTDTPTDTGDLGGTKFKFKKGNEWANHEDLRFNVSLATFLLSISNKSKEFVSNISDSGYHHTAILASDWGKIDTISVGDETNTRGNLYETMMNVFKTEAENETPTAAETRNIIQNLKNGIVQTYQDHVKKHEWENVQNMSNFSMIRPQLLNYATQNFTDSELEKISSNYFKGGGDYAYFPIDDFDVRFTIHERTPSKIVASSIEFKNEIMATMDTVYYTAVRKNGKWVLDTWKFVDYKNEPLNLTWSEIKTYAKKHGHDAKLVKETSYKGKKVYIVDNYVDFDHVMIYAESSDYAPVPPEIEPSAASNSQSQPTNSPTEYAVNYQITTNGKGTASTPNGGTLTLKVGDTIKVTRTDQLDRNEYFERTLFGGDVMELVQPGEDVFIIKATKSGPSYISILPLDEWDLEYKINIMVQ
;
A
#
# COMPACT_ATOMS: atom_id res chain seq x y z
N MET A 1 -47.97 -61.97 -14.39
CA MET A 1 -46.99 -61.60 -15.45
C MET A 1 -47.52 -60.61 -16.49
N ILE A 2 -48.81 -60.58 -16.86
CA ILE A 2 -49.33 -59.71 -17.94
C ILE A 2 -49.43 -58.21 -17.55
N VAL A 3 -49.49 -57.87 -16.25
CA VAL A 3 -49.62 -56.48 -15.76
C VAL A 3 -48.28 -55.70 -15.78
N LEU A 4 -47.13 -56.39 -15.72
CA LEU A 4 -45.79 -55.77 -15.75
C LEU A 4 -45.35 -55.32 -17.16
N SER A 5 -45.92 -55.92 -18.21
CA SER A 5 -45.61 -55.61 -19.61
C SER A 5 -46.25 -54.31 -20.11
N LYS A 6 -47.47 -53.98 -19.65
CA LYS A 6 -48.17 -52.76 -20.07
C LYS A 6 -47.59 -51.48 -19.46
N LYS A 7 -47.04 -51.53 -18.23
CA LYS A 7 -46.46 -50.35 -17.56
C LYS A 7 -45.13 -49.90 -18.19
N LYS A 8 -44.30 -50.82 -18.72
CA LYS A 8 -43.05 -50.47 -19.42
C LYS A 8 -43.29 -49.78 -20.76
N LYS A 9 -44.34 -50.16 -21.51
CA LYS A 9 -44.65 -49.53 -22.80
C LYS A 9 -45.22 -48.10 -22.66
N ILE A 10 -46.02 -47.85 -21.62
CA ILE A 10 -46.57 -46.51 -21.34
C ILE A 10 -45.49 -45.54 -20.87
N LEU A 11 -44.55 -46.00 -20.03
CA LEU A 11 -43.41 -45.18 -19.59
C LEU A 11 -42.45 -44.82 -20.74
N THR A 12 -42.24 -45.74 -21.69
CA THR A 12 -41.38 -45.50 -22.86
C THR A 12 -42.04 -44.52 -23.85
N LEU A 13 -43.36 -44.57 -24.04
CA LEU A 13 -44.10 -43.64 -24.89
C LEU A 13 -44.21 -42.23 -24.29
N LEU A 14 -44.29 -42.10 -22.96
CA LEU A 14 -44.25 -40.79 -22.28
C LEU A 14 -42.87 -40.13 -22.41
N ILE A 15 -41.78 -40.89 -22.28
CA ILE A 15 -40.41 -40.36 -22.42
C ILE A 15 -40.15 -39.88 -23.86
N ILE A 16 -40.66 -40.58 -24.88
CA ILE A 16 -40.50 -40.18 -26.29
C ILE A 16 -41.37 -38.96 -26.64
N ALA A 17 -42.54 -38.80 -26.02
CA ALA A 17 -43.42 -37.64 -26.24
C ALA A 17 -42.87 -36.36 -25.58
N THR A 18 -42.19 -36.46 -24.43
CA THR A 18 -41.56 -35.31 -23.76
C THR A 18 -40.29 -34.83 -24.50
N LEU A 19 -39.60 -35.72 -25.21
CA LEU A 19 -38.39 -35.40 -25.99
C LEU A 19 -38.65 -34.71 -27.35
N MET A 20 -39.88 -34.78 -27.88
CA MET A 20 -40.23 -34.21 -29.19
C MET A 20 -40.74 -32.75 -29.13
N ILE A 21 -41.04 -32.22 -27.94
CA ILE A 21 -41.70 -30.90 -27.79
C ILE A 21 -40.69 -29.76 -27.52
N THR A 22 -39.41 -30.06 -27.34
CA THR A 22 -38.36 -29.07 -27.01
C THR A 22 -37.61 -28.48 -28.21
N LEU A 23 -38.06 -28.74 -29.43
CA LEU A 23 -37.50 -28.22 -30.67
C LEU A 23 -38.50 -27.24 -31.31
N PHE A 24 -38.53 -25.99 -30.86
CA PHE A 24 -38.92 -24.78 -31.60
C PHE A 24 -39.06 -23.63 -30.59
N PHE A 25 -38.22 -22.58 -30.72
CA PHE A 25 -38.56 -21.14 -30.66
C PHE A 25 -37.45 -20.19 -30.12
N PHE A 26 -37.14 -19.21 -30.99
CA PHE A 26 -36.67 -17.82 -30.80
C PHE A 26 -35.17 -17.41 -30.87
N ASN A 27 -34.95 -16.48 -31.81
CA ASN A 27 -33.78 -15.64 -32.12
C ASN A 27 -33.76 -14.36 -31.26
N GLY A 28 -32.56 -13.87 -30.91
CA GLY A 28 -32.31 -12.53 -30.36
C GLY A 28 -30.97 -11.97 -30.87
N SER A 29 -30.91 -10.65 -31.09
CA SER A 29 -29.84 -9.94 -31.82
C SER A 29 -28.58 -9.61 -30.98
N PRO A 30 -27.38 -9.54 -31.59
CA PRO A 30 -26.10 -9.37 -30.88
C PRO A 30 -25.73 -7.92 -30.53
N VAL A 31 -24.87 -7.78 -29.49
CA VAL A 31 -24.16 -6.55 -29.07
C VAL A 31 -22.66 -6.75 -29.34
N ALA A 32 -21.97 -5.71 -29.81
CA ALA A 32 -20.59 -5.76 -30.28
C ALA A 32 -19.54 -5.78 -29.15
N ALA A 33 -18.44 -6.52 -29.35
CA ALA A 33 -17.27 -6.55 -28.48
C ALA A 33 -16.35 -5.33 -28.70
N HIS A 34 -15.85 -4.73 -27.62
CA HIS A 34 -14.86 -3.67 -27.63
C HIS A 34 -13.50 -4.20 -27.13
N GLU A 35 -12.41 -3.83 -27.80
CA GLU A 35 -11.04 -4.08 -27.31
C GLU A 35 -10.83 -3.33 -25.98
N ALA A 36 -10.85 -4.06 -24.86
CA ALA A 36 -10.62 -3.50 -23.53
C ALA A 36 -9.12 -3.40 -23.25
N ASN A 37 -8.66 -2.22 -22.83
CA ASN A 37 -7.26 -1.97 -22.51
C ASN A 37 -7.00 -2.28 -21.03
N ILE A 38 -6.43 -3.45 -20.72
CA ILE A 38 -6.41 -4.04 -19.35
C ILE A 38 -5.46 -3.33 -18.36
N CYS A 39 -4.28 -2.85 -18.77
CA CYS A 39 -3.56 -1.79 -18.03
C CYS A 39 -4.07 -0.40 -18.55
N PRO A 40 -5.11 0.22 -17.97
CA PRO A 40 -5.55 1.55 -18.37
C PRO A 40 -4.47 2.57 -18.01
N GLN A 41 -4.16 3.48 -18.94
CA GLN A 41 -3.21 4.56 -18.69
C GLN A 41 -3.62 5.31 -17.42
N PRO A 42 -2.73 5.47 -16.42
CA PRO A 42 -3.03 6.35 -15.29
C PRO A 42 -3.41 7.73 -15.83
N SER A 43 -4.40 8.37 -15.21
CA SER A 43 -4.85 9.68 -15.65
C SER A 43 -3.63 10.60 -15.77
N LYS A 44 -3.49 11.24 -16.94
CA LYS A 44 -2.29 11.93 -17.46
C LYS A 44 -1.66 13.02 -16.55
N SER A 45 -2.14 13.23 -15.33
CA SER A 45 -1.69 14.26 -14.39
C SER A 45 -0.85 13.77 -13.21
N THR A 46 -0.61 12.47 -13.05
CA THR A 46 0.27 11.97 -11.98
C THR A 46 1.61 11.51 -12.57
N VAL A 47 2.67 12.20 -12.13
CA VAL A 47 4.08 11.93 -12.41
C VAL A 47 4.35 10.42 -12.34
N SER A 48 5.15 9.89 -13.26
CA SER A 48 5.66 8.50 -13.25
C SER A 48 6.59 8.27 -12.05
N SER A 49 6.07 8.40 -10.83
CA SER A 49 6.84 8.07 -9.64
C SER A 49 6.95 6.55 -9.57
N SER A 50 8.17 6.09 -9.33
CA SER A 50 8.50 4.71 -8.96
C SER A 50 7.83 4.25 -7.65
N ASP A 51 6.87 5.00 -7.12
CA ASP A 51 6.35 4.90 -5.76
C ASP A 51 4.89 4.39 -5.74
N GLY A 52 4.30 4.06 -6.91
CA GLY A 52 2.95 3.49 -6.98
C GLY A 52 2.85 2.03 -6.49
N PRO A 53 1.66 1.50 -6.22
CA PRO A 53 1.50 0.09 -5.81
C PRO A 53 2.06 -0.90 -6.86
N THR A 54 2.49 -2.08 -6.40
CA THR A 54 2.99 -3.15 -7.27
C THR A 54 1.82 -3.77 -8.06
N PRO A 55 1.87 -3.79 -9.41
CA PRO A 55 0.80 -4.36 -10.21
C PRO A 55 0.69 -5.88 -10.04
N ILE A 56 -0.52 -6.38 -9.81
CA ILE A 56 -0.89 -7.80 -9.80
C ILE A 56 -1.68 -8.10 -11.06
N ILE A 57 -1.18 -9.00 -11.89
CA ILE A 57 -1.93 -9.59 -13.01
C ILE A 57 -2.59 -10.86 -12.49
N PHE A 58 -3.91 -10.78 -12.26
CA PHE A 58 -4.71 -11.94 -11.89
C PHE A 58 -5.15 -12.71 -13.14
N VAL A 59 -4.63 -13.91 -13.29
CA VAL A 59 -4.98 -14.85 -14.36
C VAL A 59 -5.93 -15.87 -13.76
N HIS A 60 -7.24 -15.63 -13.87
CA HIS A 60 -8.24 -16.64 -13.48
C HIS A 60 -8.16 -17.84 -14.41
N GLY A 61 -8.73 -18.99 -14.04
CA GLY A 61 -8.77 -20.19 -14.87
C GLY A 61 -10.14 -20.83 -14.94
N ILE A 62 -11.17 -20.08 -14.58
CA ILE A 62 -12.56 -20.52 -14.53
C ILE A 62 -13.24 -20.17 -15.85
N ARG A 63 -14.12 -21.05 -16.35
CA ARG A 63 -14.99 -20.84 -17.51
C ARG A 63 -16.06 -19.79 -17.17
N MET A 64 -15.63 -18.56 -16.98
CA MET A 64 -16.45 -17.43 -16.57
C MET A 64 -16.06 -16.21 -17.38
N ASP A 65 -17.06 -15.39 -17.66
CA ASP A 65 -16.84 -14.02 -18.11
C ASP A 65 -16.07 -13.30 -16.98
N SER A 66 -14.88 -12.77 -17.30
CA SER A 66 -14.02 -12.06 -16.34
C SER A 66 -14.79 -10.94 -15.64
N THR A 67 -15.75 -10.30 -16.30
CA THR A 67 -16.57 -9.23 -15.71
C THR A 67 -17.48 -9.71 -14.58
N LYS A 68 -17.66 -11.03 -14.40
CA LYS A 68 -18.52 -11.64 -13.39
C LYS A 68 -17.78 -12.25 -12.21
N LEU A 69 -16.48 -12.03 -12.07
CA LEU A 69 -15.70 -12.61 -10.97
C LEU A 69 -16.26 -12.21 -9.59
N SER A 70 -16.74 -10.96 -9.43
CA SER A 70 -17.31 -10.47 -8.18
C SER A 70 -18.58 -11.24 -7.76
N SER A 71 -19.39 -11.67 -8.72
CA SER A 71 -20.61 -12.45 -8.48
C SER A 71 -20.38 -13.96 -8.42
N GLU A 72 -19.43 -14.48 -9.21
CA GLU A 72 -19.26 -15.92 -9.43
C GLU A 72 -18.09 -16.53 -8.63
N ALA A 73 -17.12 -15.70 -8.22
CA ALA A 73 -16.01 -16.09 -7.33
C ALA A 73 -15.75 -15.01 -6.25
N PRO A 74 -16.76 -14.70 -5.40
CA PRO A 74 -16.71 -13.58 -4.46
C PRO A 74 -15.56 -13.65 -3.46
N SER A 75 -15.11 -14.86 -3.07
CA SER A 75 -13.98 -15.04 -2.16
C SER A 75 -12.64 -14.59 -2.76
N VAL A 76 -12.39 -14.92 -4.03
CA VAL A 76 -11.19 -14.49 -4.74
C VAL A 76 -11.22 -12.98 -4.97
N HIS A 77 -12.38 -12.44 -5.36
CA HIS A 77 -12.56 -11.00 -5.51
C HIS A 77 -12.31 -10.25 -4.19
N ALA A 78 -12.86 -10.75 -3.07
CA ALA A 78 -12.65 -10.16 -1.74
C ALA A 78 -11.16 -10.16 -1.34
N PHE A 79 -10.45 -11.27 -1.55
CA PHE A 79 -9.01 -11.36 -1.31
C PHE A 79 -8.21 -10.34 -2.14
N LEU A 80 -8.52 -10.23 -3.44
CA LEU A 80 -7.87 -9.26 -4.33
C LEU A 80 -8.14 -7.81 -3.89
N LYS A 81 -9.36 -7.50 -3.44
CA LYS A 81 -9.70 -6.19 -2.85
C LYS A 81 -8.93 -5.92 -1.57
N GLU A 82 -8.78 -6.91 -0.69
CA GLU A 82 -8.01 -6.72 0.53
C GLU A 82 -6.52 -6.48 0.25
N LEU A 83 -5.95 -7.14 -0.76
CA LEU A 83 -4.59 -6.84 -1.22
C LEU A 83 -4.43 -5.38 -1.67
N GLU A 84 -5.40 -4.83 -2.41
CA GLU A 84 -5.39 -3.41 -2.78
C GLU A 84 -5.53 -2.48 -1.57
N GLN A 85 -6.35 -2.84 -0.59
CA GLN A 85 -6.54 -2.07 0.64
C GLN A 85 -5.26 -1.96 1.48
N THR A 86 -4.28 -2.85 1.27
CA THR A 86 -2.95 -2.71 1.90
C THR A 86 -2.16 -1.50 1.37
N GLY A 87 -2.53 -0.96 0.20
CA GLY A 87 -1.82 0.12 -0.48
C GLY A 87 -0.51 -0.30 -1.17
N ASN A 88 -0.05 -1.53 -0.97
CA ASN A 88 1.21 -2.03 -1.55
C ASN A 88 1.02 -2.64 -2.94
N TYR A 89 -0.21 -3.04 -3.26
CA TYR A 89 -0.55 -3.77 -4.48
C TYR A 89 -1.71 -3.12 -5.21
N HIS A 90 -1.74 -3.29 -6.52
CA HIS A 90 -2.84 -2.85 -7.38
C HIS A 90 -3.19 -3.99 -8.32
N VAL A 91 -4.43 -4.44 -8.27
CA VAL A 91 -4.90 -5.56 -9.09
C VAL A 91 -5.35 -4.99 -10.42
N VAL A 92 -4.62 -5.34 -11.48
CA VAL A 92 -4.87 -4.83 -12.82
C VAL A 92 -6.25 -5.28 -13.30
N GLY A 93 -7.10 -4.32 -13.68
CA GLY A 93 -8.48 -4.55 -14.11
C GLY A 93 -9.51 -4.62 -12.96
N LEU A 94 -9.11 -4.48 -11.70
CA LEU A 94 -10.04 -4.44 -10.56
C LEU A 94 -10.64 -3.03 -10.41
N SER A 95 -11.55 -2.62 -11.31
CA SER A 95 -12.35 -1.41 -11.08
C SER A 95 -13.71 -1.76 -10.47
N ASP A 96 -14.26 -0.88 -9.63
CA ASP A 96 -15.65 -0.99 -9.17
C ASP A 96 -16.67 -0.91 -10.33
N SER A 97 -16.20 -0.58 -11.53
CA SER A 97 -16.96 -0.41 -12.76
C SER A 97 -16.76 -1.56 -13.76
N ASN A 98 -17.03 -2.81 -13.38
CA ASN A 98 -17.17 -3.94 -14.32
C ASN A 98 -16.04 -4.17 -15.35
N GLU A 99 -14.85 -3.60 -15.20
CA GLU A 99 -13.77 -3.82 -16.17
C GLU A 99 -13.10 -5.17 -15.92
N SER A 100 -12.62 -5.77 -17.02
CA SER A 100 -12.17 -7.15 -17.09
C SER A 100 -10.80 -7.35 -16.42
N TYR A 101 -10.70 -8.37 -15.57
CA TYR A 101 -9.44 -9.09 -15.32
C TYR A 101 -8.81 -9.53 -16.65
N PHE A 102 -7.56 -10.03 -16.62
CA PHE A 102 -6.84 -10.54 -17.81
C PHE A 102 -7.79 -11.14 -18.85
N ALA A 103 -8.02 -10.40 -19.93
CA ALA A 103 -9.00 -10.79 -20.93
C ALA A 103 -8.39 -11.89 -21.78
N TYR A 104 -9.05 -13.03 -21.75
CA TYR A 104 -8.75 -14.15 -22.62
C TYR A 104 -8.88 -13.76 -24.08
N HIS A 105 -8.02 -14.30 -24.93
CA HIS A 105 -8.10 -14.05 -26.37
C HIS A 105 -9.46 -14.54 -26.92
N ASP A 106 -10.30 -13.64 -27.41
CA ASP A 106 -11.61 -14.01 -27.92
C ASP A 106 -11.47 -14.70 -29.29
N GLU A 107 -11.75 -16.00 -29.38
CA GLU A 107 -11.72 -16.77 -30.64
C GLU A 107 -12.95 -16.50 -31.55
N ASN A 108 -13.74 -15.46 -31.26
CA ASN A 108 -14.90 -15.06 -32.06
C ASN A 108 -14.61 -14.72 -33.54
N GLU A 109 -13.37 -14.78 -34.03
CA GLU A 109 -13.12 -14.83 -35.48
C GLU A 109 -13.46 -16.19 -36.13
N LYS A 110 -13.81 -17.25 -35.38
CA LYS A 110 -14.33 -18.49 -36.01
C LYS A 110 -15.33 -19.38 -35.26
N TYR A 111 -15.70 -19.07 -34.02
CA TYR A 111 -16.71 -19.84 -33.27
C TYR A 111 -17.94 -19.00 -32.90
N SER A 112 -18.70 -18.56 -33.90
CA SER A 112 -20.01 -17.96 -33.69
C SER A 112 -21.04 -19.02 -33.26
N ASP A 113 -21.16 -19.29 -31.96
CA ASP A 113 -22.43 -19.79 -31.40
C ASP A 113 -22.67 -19.26 -29.98
N VAL A 114 -23.13 -18.02 -29.93
CA VAL A 114 -23.47 -17.27 -28.71
C VAL A 114 -24.93 -17.50 -28.29
N SER A 115 -25.73 -18.28 -29.02
CA SER A 115 -27.16 -18.43 -28.66
C SER A 115 -27.43 -19.38 -27.47
N LEU A 116 -26.42 -20.13 -26.99
CA LEU A 116 -26.56 -21.17 -25.95
C LEU A 116 -25.52 -21.14 -24.80
N GLY A 117 -24.74 -20.07 -24.64
CA GLY A 117 -23.85 -19.91 -23.48
C GLY A 117 -22.39 -20.35 -23.69
N GLY A 118 -21.75 -19.83 -24.74
CA GLY A 118 -20.29 -19.64 -24.86
C GLY A 118 -19.39 -20.85 -24.61
N ASN A 119 -18.85 -21.43 -25.69
CA ASN A 119 -17.93 -22.58 -25.63
C ASN A 119 -16.46 -22.14 -25.59
N SER A 120 -15.73 -22.80 -24.68
CA SER A 120 -14.26 -22.87 -24.49
C SER A 120 -13.46 -21.58 -24.29
N LEU A 121 -12.73 -21.53 -23.16
CA LEU A 121 -11.56 -20.64 -23.06
C LEU A 121 -10.59 -21.00 -24.20
N PRO A 122 -9.96 -20.01 -24.87
CA PRO A 122 -8.98 -20.22 -25.93
C PRO A 122 -7.84 -21.16 -25.50
N HIS A 123 -7.13 -21.71 -26.47
CA HIS A 123 -5.90 -22.49 -26.27
C HIS A 123 -5.00 -21.86 -25.17
N ILE A 124 -4.58 -22.67 -24.18
CA ILE A 124 -3.74 -22.20 -23.06
C ILE A 124 -2.46 -21.53 -23.60
N SER A 125 -1.96 -22.04 -24.72
CA SER A 125 -0.82 -21.50 -25.46
C SER A 125 -0.98 -20.05 -25.92
N THR A 126 -2.12 -19.70 -26.52
CA THR A 126 -2.37 -18.33 -27.01
C THR A 126 -2.47 -17.36 -25.84
N ASN A 127 -3.15 -17.75 -24.76
CA ASN A 127 -3.22 -16.89 -23.56
C ASN A 127 -1.85 -16.69 -22.91
N ALA A 128 -0.94 -17.66 -23.00
CA ALA A 128 0.42 -17.49 -22.50
C ALA A 128 1.20 -16.42 -23.30
N GLU A 129 0.90 -16.28 -24.59
CA GLU A 129 1.49 -15.22 -25.43
C GLU A 129 0.86 -13.85 -25.16
N GLU A 130 -0.44 -13.79 -24.89
CA GLU A 130 -1.09 -12.55 -24.48
C GLU A 130 -0.62 -12.11 -23.08
N LEU A 131 -0.42 -13.05 -22.16
CA LEU A 131 0.12 -12.77 -20.83
C LEU A 131 1.52 -12.15 -20.92
N HIS A 132 2.39 -12.66 -21.80
CA HIS A 132 3.71 -12.07 -22.07
C HIS A 132 3.62 -10.59 -22.47
N LYS A 133 2.69 -10.24 -23.36
CA LYS A 133 2.47 -8.85 -23.79
C LYS A 133 1.98 -7.99 -22.63
N GLU A 134 1.04 -8.51 -21.83
CA GLU A 134 0.47 -7.76 -20.71
C GLU A 134 1.50 -7.54 -19.58
N ILE A 135 2.38 -8.51 -19.32
CA ILE A 135 3.51 -8.37 -18.37
C ILE A 135 4.37 -7.16 -18.74
N LYS A 136 4.80 -7.07 -20.00
CA LYS A 136 5.65 -5.98 -20.49
C LYS A 136 4.92 -4.64 -20.44
N LYS A 137 3.68 -4.61 -20.91
CA LYS A 137 2.84 -3.41 -20.91
C LYS A 137 2.64 -2.86 -19.50
N CYS A 138 2.30 -3.71 -18.54
CA CYS A 138 2.15 -3.27 -17.16
C CYS A 138 3.51 -2.87 -16.54
N TYR A 139 4.62 -3.57 -16.84
CA TYR A 139 5.94 -3.10 -16.41
C TYR A 139 6.27 -1.70 -16.94
N ASP A 140 6.07 -1.46 -18.24
CA ASP A 140 6.35 -0.17 -18.89
C ASP A 140 5.44 0.94 -18.36
N GLN A 141 4.19 0.61 -18.01
CA GLN A 141 3.22 1.56 -17.47
C GLN A 141 3.51 1.95 -16.01
N TYR A 142 3.76 0.97 -15.14
CA TYR A 142 3.91 1.20 -13.71
C TYR A 142 5.38 1.42 -13.30
N GLY A 143 6.35 1.13 -14.17
CA GLY A 143 7.77 1.17 -13.85
C GLY A 143 8.18 0.17 -12.76
N LYS A 144 7.33 -0.83 -12.48
CA LYS A 144 7.49 -1.82 -11.41
C LYS A 144 7.36 -3.23 -11.94
N LYS A 145 8.06 -4.17 -11.31
CA LYS A 145 7.88 -5.59 -11.59
C LYS A 145 6.45 -6.02 -11.24
N VAL A 146 5.87 -6.92 -12.03
CA VAL A 146 4.51 -7.43 -11.86
C VAL A 146 4.48 -8.67 -10.97
N VAL A 147 3.43 -8.84 -10.19
CA VAL A 147 3.10 -10.11 -9.54
C VAL A 147 2.14 -10.88 -10.43
N LEU A 148 2.43 -12.16 -10.68
CA LEU A 148 1.50 -13.03 -11.39
C LEU A 148 0.71 -13.86 -10.38
N PHE A 149 -0.60 -13.80 -10.44
CA PHE A 149 -1.48 -14.62 -9.60
C PHE A 149 -2.31 -15.54 -10.50
N GLY A 150 -2.03 -16.84 -10.47
CA GLY A 150 -2.75 -17.86 -11.24
C GLY A 150 -3.74 -18.62 -10.39
N TYR A 151 -5.00 -18.66 -10.81
CA TYR A 151 -6.02 -19.54 -10.22
C TYR A 151 -6.43 -20.64 -11.20
N SER A 152 -6.53 -21.89 -10.76
CA SER A 152 -6.97 -23.01 -11.61
C SER A 152 -6.16 -23.11 -12.92
N MET A 153 -6.81 -23.13 -14.10
CA MET A 153 -6.15 -23.10 -15.42
C MET A 153 -5.24 -21.87 -15.64
N GLY A 154 -5.47 -20.76 -14.94
CA GLY A 154 -4.61 -19.58 -15.03
C GLY A 154 -3.17 -19.86 -14.62
N ALA A 155 -2.97 -20.82 -13.70
CA ALA A 155 -1.63 -21.33 -13.37
C ALA A 155 -0.96 -22.03 -14.56
N SER A 156 -1.72 -22.77 -15.37
CA SER A 156 -1.23 -23.41 -16.60
C SER A 156 -0.78 -22.38 -17.64
N ILE A 157 -1.54 -21.28 -17.77
CA ILE A 157 -1.23 -20.16 -18.67
C ILE A 157 0.09 -19.50 -18.25
N ILE A 158 0.21 -19.14 -16.96
CA ILE A 158 1.46 -18.57 -16.41
C ILE A 158 2.62 -19.55 -16.61
N ARG A 159 2.41 -20.86 -16.38
CA ARG A 159 3.46 -21.86 -16.61
C ARG A 159 3.92 -21.89 -18.07
N GLY A 160 2.99 -21.75 -19.00
CA GLY A 160 3.25 -21.64 -20.43
C GLY A 160 4.07 -20.41 -20.79
N GLU A 161 3.70 -19.25 -20.24
CA GLU A 161 4.43 -18.00 -20.41
C GLU A 161 5.87 -18.19 -19.92
N LEU A 162 6.05 -18.62 -18.67
CA LEU A 162 7.37 -18.82 -18.07
C LEU A 162 8.23 -19.84 -18.82
N ALA A 163 7.63 -20.88 -19.39
CA ALA A 163 8.34 -21.88 -20.18
C ALA A 163 8.84 -21.33 -21.53
N ARG A 164 8.12 -20.37 -22.13
CA ARG A 164 8.44 -19.77 -23.44
C ARG A 164 9.29 -18.51 -23.30
N TYR A 165 8.93 -17.64 -22.38
CA TYR A 165 9.44 -16.26 -22.25
C TYR A 165 10.10 -15.97 -20.90
N GLY A 166 10.02 -16.88 -19.92
CA GLY A 166 10.46 -16.60 -18.55
C GLY A 166 11.91 -16.12 -18.42
N LYS A 167 12.84 -16.55 -19.29
CA LYS A 167 14.22 -16.03 -19.29
C LYS A 167 14.29 -14.52 -19.59
N GLU A 168 13.44 -14.05 -20.50
CA GLU A 168 13.30 -12.64 -20.85
C GLU A 168 12.49 -11.89 -19.79
N ASP A 169 11.36 -12.48 -19.37
CA ASP A 169 10.37 -11.83 -18.52
C ASP A 169 10.72 -11.84 -17.02
N ALA A 170 11.72 -12.63 -16.60
CA ALA A 170 12.17 -12.65 -15.20
C ALA A 170 12.61 -11.29 -14.65
N LYS A 171 13.03 -10.36 -15.51
CA LYS A 171 13.36 -8.99 -15.10
C LYS A 171 12.11 -8.13 -14.85
N TYR A 172 10.96 -8.54 -15.39
CA TYR A 172 9.67 -7.86 -15.26
C TYR A 172 8.79 -8.50 -14.18
N ILE A 173 9.04 -9.75 -13.78
CA ILE A 173 8.21 -10.46 -12.78
C ILE A 173 8.85 -10.36 -11.39
N LYS A 174 8.06 -9.96 -10.39
CA LYS A 174 8.47 -9.87 -8.99
C LYS A 174 8.45 -11.24 -8.35
N PHE A 175 7.29 -11.88 -8.32
CA PHE A 175 7.07 -13.26 -7.90
C PHE A 175 5.80 -13.81 -8.54
N VAL A 176 5.61 -15.13 -8.43
CA VAL A 176 4.45 -15.85 -8.98
C VAL A 176 3.75 -16.62 -7.86
N THR A 177 2.44 -16.46 -7.79
CA THR A 177 1.57 -17.14 -6.84
C THR A 177 0.55 -18.00 -7.58
N PHE A 178 0.39 -19.24 -7.15
CA PHE A 178 -0.62 -20.16 -7.68
C PHE A 178 -1.62 -20.53 -6.57
N LEU A 179 -2.91 -20.49 -6.88
CA LEU A 179 -3.99 -20.95 -6.01
C LEU A 179 -4.78 -22.05 -6.72
N HIS A 180 -4.73 -23.28 -6.19
CA HIS A 180 -5.33 -24.48 -6.79
C HIS A 180 -5.00 -24.62 -8.29
N GLY A 181 -3.74 -24.38 -8.66
CA GLY A 181 -3.31 -24.27 -10.06
C GLY A 181 -3.19 -25.62 -10.78
N VAL A 182 -3.67 -25.72 -12.03
CA VAL A 182 -3.60 -26.94 -12.85
C VAL A 182 -2.28 -27.01 -13.64
N GLN A 183 -1.15 -27.23 -12.97
CA GLN A 183 0.17 -27.10 -13.61
C GLN A 183 0.70 -28.39 -14.27
N GLN A 184 0.12 -29.55 -13.95
CA GLN A 184 0.46 -30.87 -14.52
C GLN A 184 -0.76 -31.57 -15.14
N GLY A 185 -1.82 -30.81 -15.36
CA GLY A 185 -3.10 -31.30 -15.86
C GLY A 185 -4.04 -31.77 -14.76
N SER A 186 -5.31 -31.85 -15.13
CA SER A 186 -6.40 -32.34 -14.31
C SER A 186 -6.99 -33.56 -15.00
N TRP A 187 -7.04 -34.69 -14.29
CA TRP A 187 -7.66 -35.93 -14.76
C TRP A 187 -9.18 -35.84 -14.94
N LEU A 188 -9.83 -34.72 -14.57
CA LEU A 188 -11.20 -34.44 -15.02
C LEU A 188 -11.26 -34.06 -16.50
N ALA A 189 -10.22 -33.41 -17.02
CA ALA A 189 -10.23 -32.92 -18.40
C ALA A 189 -10.32 -34.07 -19.44
N PRO A 190 -9.65 -35.23 -19.27
CA PRO A 190 -9.85 -36.41 -20.12
C PRO A 190 -11.26 -37.00 -20.14
N ILE A 191 -12.09 -36.78 -19.10
CA ILE A 191 -13.52 -37.18 -19.12
C ILE A 191 -14.25 -36.42 -20.22
N GLY A 192 -13.86 -35.16 -20.38
CA GLY A 192 -14.41 -34.28 -21.38
C GLY A 192 -14.00 -34.68 -22.78
N GLY A 193 -12.71 -34.82 -23.08
CA GLY A 193 -12.18 -34.84 -24.45
C GLY A 193 -12.71 -35.82 -25.51
N GLY A 194 -13.68 -36.70 -25.25
CA GLY A 194 -14.17 -37.70 -26.22
C GLY A 194 -13.11 -38.73 -26.64
N ILE A 195 -11.87 -38.59 -26.16
CA ILE A 195 -10.82 -39.58 -26.33
C ILE A 195 -11.25 -40.76 -25.46
N GLY A 196 -11.70 -41.85 -26.07
CA GLY A 196 -12.17 -43.06 -25.38
C GLY A 196 -11.14 -43.72 -24.43
N THR A 197 -9.95 -43.13 -24.25
CA THR A 197 -8.97 -43.47 -23.22
C THR A 197 -9.08 -42.60 -21.97
N GLY A 198 -9.58 -41.36 -22.05
CA GLY A 198 -9.66 -40.41 -20.93
C GLY A 198 -10.82 -40.66 -19.98
N ALA A 199 -12.06 -40.70 -20.51
CA ALA A 199 -13.23 -41.13 -19.76
C ALA A 199 -13.12 -42.58 -19.27
N LYS A 200 -12.34 -43.40 -19.98
CA LYS A 200 -12.05 -44.79 -19.61
C LYS A 200 -10.97 -44.89 -18.56
N ALA A 201 -9.97 -44.01 -18.56
CA ALA A 201 -8.96 -43.90 -17.50
C ALA A 201 -9.54 -43.27 -16.23
N PHE A 202 -10.39 -42.24 -16.34
CA PHE A 202 -11.17 -41.69 -15.23
C PHE A 202 -12.16 -42.73 -14.70
N GLY A 203 -12.92 -43.34 -15.60
CA GLY A 203 -13.77 -44.49 -15.33
C GLY A 203 -12.97 -45.50 -14.55
N GLN A 204 -11.84 -45.98 -15.06
CA GLN A 204 -10.99 -46.97 -14.40
C GLN A 204 -10.33 -46.49 -13.09
N SER A 205 -9.88 -45.24 -12.95
CA SER A 205 -9.21 -44.78 -11.73
C SER A 205 -10.22 -44.49 -10.62
N PHE A 206 -11.34 -43.87 -10.97
CA PHE A 206 -12.47 -43.62 -10.08
C PHE A 206 -13.17 -44.95 -9.74
N GLU A 207 -13.37 -45.84 -10.72
CA GLU A 207 -13.87 -47.21 -10.56
C GLU A 207 -12.90 -48.04 -9.74
N MET A 208 -11.57 -48.00 -9.95
CA MET A 208 -10.59 -48.73 -9.13
C MET A 208 -10.55 -48.20 -7.70
N THR A 209 -10.65 -46.89 -7.50
CA THR A 209 -10.63 -46.30 -6.15
C THR A 209 -11.91 -46.65 -5.40
N PHE A 210 -13.07 -46.47 -6.04
CA PHE A 210 -14.36 -46.87 -5.48
C PHE A 210 -14.51 -48.38 -5.39
N GLU A 211 -13.93 -49.17 -6.28
CA GLU A 211 -13.94 -50.64 -6.22
C GLU A 211 -13.02 -51.15 -5.13
N LYS A 212 -11.86 -50.52 -4.93
CA LYS A 212 -10.96 -50.84 -3.82
C LYS A 212 -11.60 -50.52 -2.47
N GLN A 213 -12.38 -49.43 -2.39
CA GLN A 213 -12.98 -48.97 -1.14
C GLN A 213 -14.37 -49.56 -0.86
N TYR A 214 -15.16 -49.82 -1.91
CA TYR A 214 -16.58 -50.22 -1.82
C TYR A 214 -16.93 -51.45 -2.67
N GLY A 215 -15.92 -52.15 -3.22
CA GLY A 215 -16.11 -53.33 -4.07
C GLY A 215 -16.71 -53.00 -5.45
N LYS A 216 -16.94 -54.04 -6.26
CA LYS A 216 -17.44 -53.93 -7.66
C LYS A 216 -18.69 -53.08 -7.83
N VAL A 217 -19.51 -52.96 -6.79
CA VAL A 217 -20.71 -52.11 -6.79
C VAL A 217 -20.32 -50.63 -6.77
N GLY A 218 -19.34 -50.24 -5.95
CA GLY A 218 -18.79 -48.88 -5.95
C GLY A 218 -18.24 -48.49 -7.32
N GLY A 219 -17.55 -49.42 -7.99
CA GLY A 219 -17.04 -49.22 -9.34
C GLY A 219 -18.11 -48.84 -10.37
N LYS A 220 -19.25 -49.55 -10.37
CA LYS A 220 -20.38 -49.27 -11.27
C LYS A 220 -21.12 -47.97 -10.93
N VAL A 221 -21.18 -47.60 -9.65
CA VAL A 221 -21.76 -46.33 -9.21
C VAL A 221 -20.89 -45.17 -9.68
N ALA A 222 -19.56 -45.32 -9.56
CA ALA A 222 -18.57 -44.43 -10.14
C ALA A 222 -18.80 -44.26 -11.65
N GLU A 223 -18.81 -45.35 -12.42
CA GLU A 223 -19.07 -45.35 -13.88
C GLU A 223 -20.36 -44.60 -14.26
N PHE A 224 -21.46 -44.87 -13.53
CA PHE A 224 -22.74 -44.21 -13.76
C PHE A 224 -22.70 -42.70 -13.45
N ALA A 225 -22.00 -42.28 -12.40
CA ALA A 225 -21.84 -40.87 -12.05
C ALA A 225 -21.01 -40.12 -13.10
N VAL A 226 -19.91 -40.71 -13.58
CA VAL A 226 -19.09 -40.20 -14.69
C VAL A 226 -19.97 -39.94 -15.91
N LYS A 227 -20.71 -40.97 -16.30
CA LYS A 227 -21.53 -40.96 -17.50
C LYS A 227 -22.66 -39.95 -17.37
N SER A 228 -23.29 -39.86 -16.21
CA SER A 228 -24.37 -38.89 -15.97
C SER A 228 -23.87 -37.45 -16.05
N ILE A 229 -22.67 -37.15 -15.52
CA ILE A 229 -22.04 -35.83 -15.65
C ILE A 229 -21.73 -35.55 -17.12
N ALA A 230 -21.12 -36.49 -17.84
CA ALA A 230 -20.81 -36.32 -19.25
C ALA A 230 -22.07 -36.11 -20.13
N ASP A 231 -23.13 -36.88 -19.87
CA ASP A 231 -24.37 -36.86 -20.67
C ASP A 231 -25.25 -35.62 -20.37
N HIS A 232 -25.12 -34.98 -19.20
CA HIS A 232 -26.00 -33.89 -18.76
C HIS A 232 -25.28 -32.57 -18.47
N SER A 233 -23.95 -32.52 -18.54
CA SER A 233 -23.20 -31.30 -18.31
C SER A 233 -23.17 -30.42 -19.57
N PRO A 234 -23.38 -29.10 -19.48
CA PRO A 234 -23.20 -28.15 -20.58
C PRO A 234 -21.71 -27.90 -20.91
N ILE A 235 -20.81 -28.77 -20.46
CA ILE A 235 -19.38 -28.68 -20.76
C ILE A 235 -19.18 -29.19 -22.18
N ASP A 236 -18.70 -28.33 -23.07
CA ASP A 236 -18.15 -28.79 -24.35
C ASP A 236 -16.84 -29.51 -24.07
N LEU A 237 -17.02 -30.80 -23.92
CA LEU A 237 -16.06 -31.86 -23.80
C LEU A 237 -14.94 -31.80 -24.86
N ASN A 238 -15.18 -31.25 -26.05
CA ASN A 238 -14.17 -31.11 -27.10
C ASN A 238 -13.42 -29.77 -27.08
N ALA A 239 -13.70 -28.91 -26.10
CA ALA A 239 -13.04 -27.62 -25.94
C ALA A 239 -11.51 -27.75 -25.95
N PRO A 240 -10.79 -26.88 -26.69
CA PRO A 240 -9.32 -26.88 -26.72
C PRO A 240 -8.68 -26.85 -25.32
N ALA A 241 -9.19 -26.01 -24.43
CA ALA A 241 -8.71 -25.92 -23.04
C ALA A 241 -8.81 -27.26 -22.28
N ILE A 242 -9.86 -28.05 -22.51
CA ILE A 242 -10.01 -29.37 -21.87
C ILE A 242 -8.94 -30.35 -22.37
N ARG A 243 -8.60 -30.30 -23.67
CA ARG A 243 -7.52 -31.11 -24.23
C ARG A 243 -6.16 -30.68 -23.69
N ASP A 244 -5.92 -29.38 -23.55
CA ASP A 244 -4.68 -28.85 -22.99
C ASP A 244 -4.54 -29.13 -21.49
N LEU A 245 -5.65 -29.14 -20.75
CA LEU A 245 -5.70 -29.48 -19.32
C LEU A 245 -5.59 -30.97 -19.03
N ALA A 246 -5.68 -31.85 -20.02
CA ALA A 246 -5.51 -33.28 -19.81
C ALA A 246 -4.09 -33.60 -19.32
N PRO A 247 -3.92 -34.53 -18.36
CA PRO A 247 -2.59 -35.02 -18.01
C PRO A 247 -1.87 -35.52 -19.25
N LYS A 248 -0.56 -35.22 -19.34
CA LYS A 248 0.27 -35.54 -20.50
C LYS A 248 -0.26 -34.98 -21.83
N SER A 249 -1.10 -33.95 -21.83
CA SER A 249 -1.38 -33.19 -23.04
C SER A 249 -0.07 -32.71 -23.67
N GLU A 250 -0.09 -32.46 -24.98
CA GLU A 250 1.05 -31.86 -25.67
C GLU A 250 1.50 -30.56 -24.99
N TRP A 251 0.53 -29.80 -24.45
CA TRP A 251 0.80 -28.62 -23.65
C TRP A 251 1.70 -28.90 -22.44
N PHE A 252 1.35 -29.84 -21.56
CA PHE A 252 2.20 -30.14 -20.40
C PHE A 252 3.50 -30.84 -20.79
N GLN A 253 3.48 -31.69 -21.83
CA GLN A 253 4.71 -32.32 -22.32
C GLN A 253 5.72 -31.32 -22.91
N THR A 254 5.26 -30.17 -23.39
CA THR A 254 6.12 -29.12 -23.93
C THR A 254 6.53 -28.13 -22.83
N THR A 255 5.59 -27.64 -22.04
CA THR A 255 5.85 -26.62 -21.01
C THR A 255 6.62 -27.15 -19.80
N ASN A 256 6.36 -28.39 -19.35
CA ASN A 256 7.06 -28.96 -18.21
C ASN A 256 8.50 -29.40 -18.54
N LYS A 257 8.93 -29.43 -19.80
CA LYS A 257 10.35 -29.66 -20.12
C LYS A 257 11.25 -28.49 -19.74
N THR A 258 10.68 -27.31 -19.53
CA THR A 258 11.44 -26.10 -19.21
C THR A 258 11.33 -25.79 -17.72
N ASN A 259 12.48 -25.71 -17.06
CA ASN A 259 12.54 -25.19 -15.69
C ASN A 259 12.15 -23.71 -15.69
N PRO A 260 11.28 -23.26 -14.77
CA PRO A 260 11.00 -21.85 -14.63
C PRO A 260 12.26 -21.09 -14.18
N PRO A 261 12.36 -19.77 -14.44
CA PRO A 261 13.52 -18.97 -14.07
C PRO A 261 13.82 -18.99 -12.56
N GLU A 262 15.07 -19.31 -12.18
CA GLU A 262 15.47 -19.40 -10.76
C GLU A 262 15.49 -18.06 -10.02
N SER A 263 15.48 -16.95 -10.75
CA SER A 263 15.49 -15.59 -10.19
C SER A 263 14.11 -15.10 -9.73
N ILE A 264 13.05 -15.86 -10.01
CA ILE A 264 11.67 -15.53 -9.64
C ILE A 264 11.27 -16.39 -8.42
N PRO A 265 10.75 -15.80 -7.33
CA PRO A 265 10.12 -16.55 -6.25
C PRO A 265 8.77 -17.15 -6.68
N TYR A 266 8.48 -18.36 -6.22
CA TYR A 266 7.25 -19.11 -6.54
C TYR A 266 6.55 -19.54 -5.25
N TYR A 267 5.27 -19.23 -5.15
CA TYR A 267 4.39 -19.64 -4.04
C TYR A 267 3.23 -20.45 -4.58
N ASN A 268 2.92 -21.56 -3.92
CA ASN A 268 1.85 -22.43 -4.35
C ASN A 268 0.95 -22.79 -3.19
N PHE A 269 -0.33 -22.51 -3.36
CA PHE A 269 -1.37 -22.65 -2.38
C PHE A 269 -2.36 -23.71 -2.90
N TYR A 270 -2.41 -24.82 -2.18
CA TYR A 270 -3.31 -25.93 -2.45
C TYR A 270 -4.19 -26.17 -1.23
N GLY A 271 -5.32 -26.80 -1.47
CA GLY A 271 -6.26 -27.20 -0.44
C GLY A 271 -7.14 -28.28 -1.02
N ASP A 272 -7.50 -29.25 -0.19
CA ASP A 272 -8.36 -30.34 -0.64
C ASP A 272 -9.84 -29.92 -0.50
N ILE A 273 -10.64 -30.25 -1.50
CA ILE A 273 -12.09 -30.03 -1.50
C ILE A 273 -12.72 -31.37 -1.24
N HIS A 274 -13.35 -31.51 -0.10
CA HIS A 274 -14.01 -32.74 0.29
C HIS A 274 -15.50 -32.63 -0.01
N LEU A 275 -16.01 -33.50 -0.88
CA LEU A 275 -17.44 -33.68 -1.10
C LEU A 275 -17.96 -34.69 -0.08
N GLN A 276 -18.63 -34.20 0.94
CA GLN A 276 -19.31 -35.06 1.90
C GLN A 276 -20.72 -35.35 1.40
N TYR A 277 -20.98 -36.62 1.09
CA TYR A 277 -22.23 -37.04 0.48
C TYR A 277 -22.98 -38.05 1.35
N PRO A 278 -24.16 -37.71 1.90
CA PRO A 278 -24.96 -38.65 2.66
C PRO A 278 -25.51 -39.73 1.72
N ILE A 279 -25.00 -40.97 1.87
CA ILE A 279 -25.49 -42.12 1.11
C ILE A 279 -26.75 -42.66 1.79
N ASN A 280 -27.91 -42.23 1.28
CA ASN A 280 -29.21 -42.76 1.66
C ASN A 280 -29.54 -43.98 0.79
N VAL A 281 -29.44 -45.18 1.36
CA VAL A 281 -29.56 -46.43 0.59
C VAL A 281 -31.02 -46.87 0.38
N LEU A 282 -31.96 -46.28 1.14
CA LEU A 282 -33.40 -46.59 1.02
C LEU A 282 -34.22 -45.33 0.66
N PRO A 283 -35.24 -45.46 -0.22
CA PRO A 283 -36.20 -44.39 -0.48
C PRO A 283 -36.83 -43.92 0.82
N GLY A 284 -36.75 -42.62 1.11
CA GLY A 284 -37.30 -42.01 2.34
C GLY A 284 -36.31 -41.78 3.48
N GLY A 285 -35.00 -41.97 3.27
CA GLY A 285 -33.97 -41.54 4.25
C GLY A 285 -33.93 -42.36 5.54
N LEU A 286 -34.55 -43.55 5.56
CA LEU A 286 -34.68 -44.36 6.77
C LEU A 286 -33.37 -45.00 7.23
N TRP A 287 -32.35 -45.05 6.38
CA TRP A 287 -31.03 -45.64 6.68
C TRP A 287 -29.91 -44.82 6.04
N ASN A 288 -29.22 -44.02 6.86
CA ASN A 288 -27.91 -43.44 6.53
C ASN A 288 -26.84 -44.49 6.85
N ILE A 289 -26.15 -45.02 5.84
CA ILE A 289 -25.16 -46.10 6.03
C ILE A 289 -23.80 -45.56 6.53
N SER A 290 -23.57 -44.25 6.47
CA SER A 290 -22.44 -43.56 7.13
C SER A 290 -22.74 -42.06 7.21
N ASP A 291 -21.93 -41.31 7.95
CA ASP A 291 -21.90 -39.83 8.03
C ASP A 291 -21.48 -39.16 6.69
N GLY A 292 -21.87 -39.77 5.58
CA GLY A 292 -21.46 -39.47 4.23
C GLY A 292 -20.18 -40.20 3.83
N ALA A 293 -20.05 -40.48 2.53
CA ALA A 293 -18.74 -40.74 1.98
C ALA A 293 -18.03 -39.39 1.88
N ASP A 294 -16.88 -39.28 2.53
CA ASP A 294 -15.97 -38.15 2.36
C ASP A 294 -15.12 -38.42 1.13
N VAL A 295 -15.51 -37.82 0.00
CA VAL A 295 -14.82 -37.99 -1.27
C VAL A 295 -13.97 -36.73 -1.50
N PRO A 296 -12.63 -36.80 -1.42
CA PRO A 296 -11.80 -35.69 -1.84
C PRO A 296 -12.00 -35.50 -3.35
N ILE A 297 -12.70 -34.43 -3.72
CA ILE A 297 -12.93 -33.99 -5.11
C ILE A 297 -12.09 -32.76 -5.46
N GLY A 298 -11.25 -32.25 -4.56
CA GLY A 298 -10.42 -31.06 -4.79
C GLY A 298 -9.05 -31.41 -5.32
N ASP A 299 -8.09 -31.62 -4.42
CA ASP A 299 -6.80 -32.22 -4.78
C ASP A 299 -7.01 -33.67 -5.26
N GLY A 300 -8.18 -34.25 -4.98
CA GLY A 300 -8.66 -35.40 -5.74
C GLY A 300 -8.65 -35.16 -7.24
N VAL A 301 -9.14 -34.00 -7.73
CA VAL A 301 -9.28 -33.47 -9.13
C VAL A 301 -7.99 -32.91 -9.73
N ILE A 302 -7.05 -32.51 -8.87
CA ILE A 302 -5.69 -32.12 -9.18
C ILE A 302 -4.81 -33.00 -8.27
N PHE A 303 -4.60 -34.28 -8.62
CA PHE A 303 -3.90 -35.28 -7.77
C PHE A 303 -2.65 -34.71 -7.08
N PRO A 304 -2.20 -35.25 -5.94
CA PRO A 304 -0.92 -34.89 -5.33
C PRO A 304 0.18 -35.11 -6.36
N GLY A 305 0.60 -34.04 -7.02
CA GLY A 305 1.71 -34.10 -7.93
C GLY A 305 3.02 -34.21 -7.19
N THR A 306 4.10 -34.11 -7.95
CA THR A 306 5.43 -34.13 -7.36
C THR A 306 5.96 -32.72 -7.16
N ASP A 307 6.95 -32.65 -6.27
CA ASP A 307 7.79 -31.48 -6.01
C ASP A 307 8.51 -30.97 -7.27
N THR A 308 8.56 -31.78 -8.33
CA THR A 308 9.39 -31.49 -9.50
C THR A 308 8.56 -30.78 -10.58
N PRO A 309 8.95 -29.55 -10.98
CA PRO A 309 8.20 -28.74 -11.95
C PRO A 309 8.21 -29.30 -13.37
N THR A 310 9.00 -30.35 -13.60
CA THR A 310 9.16 -31.05 -14.87
C THR A 310 8.52 -32.42 -14.93
N ASP A 311 7.85 -32.85 -13.85
CA ASP A 311 7.22 -34.17 -13.84
C ASP A 311 5.97 -34.20 -14.73
N THR A 312 5.67 -35.38 -15.26
CA THR A 312 4.55 -35.67 -16.16
C THR A 312 3.90 -37.01 -15.79
N GLY A 313 3.60 -37.20 -14.50
CA GLY A 313 2.95 -38.40 -13.98
C GLY A 313 1.66 -38.75 -14.74
N ASP A 314 1.31 -40.04 -14.74
CA ASP A 314 0.20 -40.61 -15.52
C ASP A 314 -1.16 -39.98 -15.24
N LEU A 315 -1.37 -39.48 -14.01
CA LEU A 315 -2.64 -38.91 -13.55
C LEU A 315 -2.60 -37.37 -13.48
N GLY A 316 -1.47 -36.75 -13.82
CA GLY A 316 -1.27 -35.31 -13.65
C GLY A 316 -1.22 -34.88 -12.19
N GLY A 317 -1.52 -33.60 -11.94
CA GLY A 317 -1.50 -32.96 -10.62
C GLY A 317 -0.09 -32.52 -10.18
N THR A 318 0.03 -31.42 -9.41
CA THR A 318 1.31 -30.79 -8.96
C THR A 318 1.35 -30.61 -7.44
N LYS A 319 2.51 -30.86 -6.82
CA LYS A 319 2.93 -30.25 -5.55
C LYS A 319 4.15 -29.38 -5.86
N PHE A 320 4.00 -28.35 -6.68
CA PHE A 320 5.17 -27.69 -7.27
C PHE A 320 6.09 -27.07 -6.18
N LYS A 321 7.32 -27.58 -6.03
CA LYS A 321 8.28 -27.08 -5.03
C LYS A 321 9.48 -26.46 -5.70
N PHE A 322 9.64 -25.15 -5.57
CA PHE A 322 10.89 -24.49 -5.94
C PHE A 322 11.84 -24.40 -4.74
N LYS A 323 13.09 -24.77 -4.97
CA LYS A 323 14.09 -25.13 -3.94
C LYS A 323 14.62 -23.95 -3.11
N LYS A 324 13.99 -22.76 -3.11
CA LYS A 324 14.53 -21.57 -2.43
C LYS A 324 13.43 -20.85 -1.63
N GLY A 325 13.48 -21.02 -0.30
CA GLY A 325 12.58 -20.35 0.65
C GLY A 325 11.69 -21.25 1.53
N ASN A 326 11.84 -22.58 1.42
CA ASN A 326 11.13 -23.65 2.15
C ASN A 326 10.40 -23.26 3.45
N GLU A 327 9.17 -22.77 3.35
CA GLU A 327 8.16 -22.94 4.38
C GLU A 327 6.87 -23.43 3.71
N TRP A 328 6.32 -24.51 4.27
CA TRP A 328 4.98 -24.97 3.95
C TRP A 328 3.99 -24.09 4.70
N ALA A 329 2.89 -23.70 4.06
CA ALA A 329 1.61 -23.84 4.76
C ALA A 329 1.09 -25.23 4.41
N ASN A 330 1.40 -26.20 5.27
CA ASN A 330 0.85 -27.53 5.12
C ASN A 330 -0.57 -27.54 5.68
N HIS A 331 -1.51 -27.83 4.78
CA HIS A 331 -2.82 -28.45 4.97
C HIS A 331 -3.83 -27.84 5.94
N GLU A 332 -4.96 -27.41 5.37
CA GLU A 332 -6.27 -27.61 5.99
C GLU A 332 -7.28 -28.14 4.97
N ASP A 333 -8.05 -29.16 5.37
CA ASP A 333 -9.13 -29.76 4.58
C ASP A 333 -10.29 -28.76 4.47
N LEU A 334 -10.63 -28.32 3.25
CA LEU A 334 -11.87 -27.59 3.00
C LEU A 334 -13.00 -28.60 2.77
N ARG A 335 -13.84 -28.78 3.79
CA ARG A 335 -14.94 -29.77 3.79
C ARG A 335 -16.26 -29.14 3.37
N PHE A 336 -16.82 -29.61 2.26
CA PHE A 336 -18.13 -29.19 1.76
C PHE A 336 -19.16 -30.31 1.94
N ASN A 337 -20.17 -30.07 2.77
CA ASN A 337 -21.34 -30.94 2.88
C ASN A 337 -22.32 -30.64 1.76
N VAL A 338 -22.45 -31.54 0.79
CA VAL A 338 -23.40 -31.37 -0.32
C VAL A 338 -24.32 -32.59 -0.35
N SER A 339 -25.63 -32.38 -0.26
CA SER A 339 -26.58 -33.50 -0.38
C SER A 339 -26.76 -33.91 -1.86
N LEU A 340 -26.75 -35.22 -2.14
CA LEU A 340 -27.01 -35.79 -3.49
C LEU A 340 -28.33 -35.29 -4.08
N ALA A 341 -29.35 -35.10 -3.24
CA ALA A 341 -30.63 -34.58 -3.66
C ALA A 341 -30.48 -33.13 -4.15
N THR A 342 -29.71 -32.29 -3.43
CA THR A 342 -29.48 -30.87 -3.78
C THR A 342 -28.69 -30.72 -5.08
N PHE A 343 -27.65 -31.52 -5.27
CA PHE A 343 -26.83 -31.51 -6.49
C PHE A 343 -27.57 -32.08 -7.71
N LEU A 344 -28.29 -33.19 -7.55
CA LEU A 344 -29.10 -33.73 -8.65
C LEU A 344 -30.30 -32.83 -8.96
N LEU A 345 -30.92 -32.18 -7.95
CA LEU A 345 -31.99 -31.19 -8.17
C LEU A 345 -31.48 -29.91 -8.84
N SER A 346 -30.25 -29.45 -8.55
CA SER A 346 -29.67 -28.29 -9.21
C SER A 346 -29.31 -28.57 -10.68
N ILE A 347 -28.89 -29.80 -11.00
CA ILE A 347 -28.66 -30.26 -12.39
C ILE A 347 -30.00 -30.53 -13.12
N SER A 348 -31.03 -30.95 -12.39
CA SER A 348 -32.37 -31.32 -12.90
C SER A 348 -33.32 -30.13 -13.15
N ASN A 349 -33.07 -28.96 -12.54
CA ASN A 349 -34.00 -27.82 -12.52
C ASN A 349 -34.18 -27.03 -13.86
N LYS A 350 -34.17 -27.73 -15.00
CA LYS A 350 -34.69 -27.23 -16.28
C LYS A 350 -36.05 -27.80 -16.70
N SER A 351 -36.80 -28.52 -15.85
CA SER A 351 -38.18 -28.95 -16.15
C SER A 351 -39.23 -28.23 -15.27
N LYS A 352 -39.75 -27.09 -15.77
CA LYS A 352 -40.71 -26.21 -15.05
C LYS A 352 -42.14 -26.76 -14.88
N GLU A 353 -42.48 -27.96 -15.34
CA GLU A 353 -43.89 -28.38 -15.45
C GLU A 353 -44.39 -29.33 -14.34
N PHE A 354 -43.57 -29.67 -13.33
CA PHE A 354 -44.04 -30.47 -12.20
C PHE A 354 -44.64 -29.62 -11.06
N VAL A 355 -44.42 -28.30 -11.07
CA VAL A 355 -44.83 -27.39 -9.98
C VAL A 355 -46.23 -26.79 -10.18
N SER A 356 -46.83 -26.89 -11.37
CA SER A 356 -48.15 -26.28 -11.65
C SER A 356 -49.34 -26.99 -10.99
N ASN A 357 -49.15 -28.15 -10.35
CA ASN A 357 -50.24 -28.88 -9.67
C ASN A 357 -50.25 -28.71 -8.13
N ILE A 358 -49.43 -27.80 -7.59
CA ILE A 358 -49.40 -27.47 -6.14
C ILE A 358 -49.60 -25.96 -5.93
N SER A 359 -50.56 -25.35 -6.64
CA SER A 359 -50.82 -23.90 -6.55
C SER A 359 -52.09 -23.52 -5.76
N ASP A 360 -52.50 -24.30 -4.76
CA ASP A 360 -53.67 -23.98 -3.91
C ASP A 360 -53.33 -23.63 -2.45
N SER A 361 -52.06 -23.37 -2.13
CA SER A 361 -51.67 -22.85 -0.81
C SER A 361 -50.75 -21.63 -0.92
N GLY A 362 -51.34 -20.50 -1.32
CA GLY A 362 -51.01 -19.14 -0.85
C GLY A 362 -49.56 -18.77 -0.51
N TYR A 363 -48.59 -19.04 -1.38
CA TYR A 363 -47.25 -18.43 -1.29
C TYR A 363 -46.93 -17.67 -2.58
N HIS A 364 -46.55 -16.40 -2.39
CA HIS A 364 -46.20 -15.46 -3.45
C HIS A 364 -45.04 -15.96 -4.32
N HIS A 365 -45.18 -15.78 -5.63
CA HIS A 365 -44.14 -16.03 -6.63
C HIS A 365 -42.98 -15.03 -6.54
N THR A 366 -41.76 -15.53 -6.67
CA THR A 366 -40.58 -14.76 -7.06
C THR A 366 -39.77 -15.61 -8.06
N ALA A 367 -39.31 -14.98 -9.13
CA ALA A 367 -38.63 -15.61 -10.25
C ALA A 367 -37.22 -16.08 -9.85
N ILE A 368 -36.90 -17.34 -10.13
CA ILE A 368 -35.66 -18.01 -9.73
C ILE A 368 -34.62 -17.88 -10.86
N LEU A 369 -33.69 -16.93 -10.70
CA LEU A 369 -32.40 -16.84 -11.39
C LEU A 369 -31.34 -16.66 -10.30
N ALA A 370 -30.47 -17.68 -10.12
CA ALA A 370 -29.13 -17.66 -9.51
C ALA A 370 -28.83 -16.87 -8.21
N SER A 371 -29.78 -16.24 -7.52
CA SER A 371 -29.55 -15.49 -6.27
C SER A 371 -29.79 -16.29 -4.99
N ASP A 372 -30.41 -17.47 -5.06
CA ASP A 372 -30.79 -18.26 -3.88
C ASP A 372 -29.89 -19.48 -3.62
N TRP A 373 -28.57 -19.25 -3.58
CA TRP A 373 -27.68 -20.06 -2.72
C TRP A 373 -27.73 -19.58 -1.25
N GLY A 374 -28.64 -18.67 -0.91
CA GLY A 374 -28.73 -17.98 0.38
C GLY A 374 -29.65 -18.61 1.44
N LYS A 375 -30.27 -19.77 1.21
CA LYS A 375 -31.01 -20.50 2.26
C LYS A 375 -30.86 -22.02 2.10
N ILE A 376 -29.66 -22.50 2.39
CA ILE A 376 -29.50 -23.84 2.95
C ILE A 376 -29.63 -23.64 4.46
N ASP A 377 -30.79 -23.98 5.02
CA ASP A 377 -30.97 -24.02 6.48
C ASP A 377 -29.99 -25.04 7.05
N THR A 378 -29.03 -24.53 7.83
CA THR A 378 -28.05 -25.29 8.63
C THR A 378 -27.24 -26.32 7.83
N ILE A 379 -26.21 -25.81 7.15
CA ILE A 379 -24.94 -26.55 7.12
C ILE A 379 -24.49 -26.63 8.59
N SER A 380 -24.47 -27.83 9.16
CA SER A 380 -23.77 -28.11 10.40
C SER A 380 -22.27 -27.99 10.12
N VAL A 381 -21.82 -26.76 10.10
CA VAL A 381 -20.43 -26.38 10.01
C VAL A 381 -19.75 -26.74 11.32
N GLY A 382 -18.94 -27.79 11.34
CA GLY A 382 -18.02 -28.03 12.44
C GLY A 382 -16.91 -26.99 12.40
N ASP A 383 -16.91 -26.05 13.34
CA ASP A 383 -15.80 -25.15 13.72
C ASP A 383 -15.00 -24.48 12.56
N GLU A 384 -15.66 -23.99 11.50
CA GLU A 384 -15.03 -23.30 10.33
C GLU A 384 -14.30 -21.99 10.65
N THR A 385 -14.45 -21.43 11.85
CA THR A 385 -13.80 -20.13 12.16
C THR A 385 -12.28 -20.22 12.27
N ASN A 386 -11.73 -21.41 12.54
CA ASN A 386 -10.27 -21.60 12.62
C ASN A 386 -9.62 -21.94 11.27
N THR A 387 -10.32 -22.59 10.33
CA THR A 387 -9.68 -23.17 9.13
C THR A 387 -9.71 -22.29 7.87
N ARG A 388 -10.68 -21.37 7.74
CA ARG A 388 -10.58 -20.33 6.68
C ARG A 388 -9.47 -19.32 6.95
N GLY A 389 -9.08 -19.15 8.21
CA GLY A 389 -8.02 -18.24 8.64
C GLY A 389 -6.67 -18.61 8.04
N ASN A 390 -6.25 -19.88 8.12
CA ASN A 390 -4.83 -20.20 7.89
C ASN A 390 -4.36 -20.09 6.44
N LEU A 391 -5.12 -20.55 5.43
CA LEU A 391 -4.70 -20.42 4.02
C LEU A 391 -4.67 -18.96 3.59
N TYR A 392 -5.72 -18.23 3.94
CA TYR A 392 -5.88 -16.81 3.67
C TYR A 392 -4.76 -16.00 4.32
N GLU A 393 -4.53 -16.21 5.62
CA GLU A 393 -3.47 -15.55 6.38
C GLU A 393 -2.09 -15.91 5.84
N THR A 394 -1.84 -17.17 5.45
CA THR A 394 -0.57 -17.55 4.83
C THR A 394 -0.34 -16.78 3.53
N MET A 395 -1.35 -16.71 2.66
CA MET A 395 -1.24 -15.95 1.42
C MET A 395 -0.96 -14.48 1.71
N MET A 396 -1.74 -13.85 2.59
CA MET A 396 -1.52 -12.46 3.00
C MET A 396 -0.12 -12.27 3.61
N ASN A 397 0.37 -13.22 4.40
CA ASN A 397 1.72 -13.19 4.96
C ASN A 397 2.81 -13.30 3.89
N VAL A 398 2.62 -14.05 2.82
CA VAL A 398 3.55 -14.07 1.68
C VAL A 398 3.58 -12.71 0.99
N PHE A 399 2.42 -12.15 0.65
CA PHE A 399 2.33 -10.83 0.02
C PHE A 399 2.92 -9.73 0.93
N LYS A 400 2.68 -9.84 2.24
CA LYS A 400 3.24 -8.94 3.25
C LYS A 400 4.76 -9.11 3.35
N THR A 401 5.27 -10.34 3.44
CA THR A 401 6.71 -10.64 3.50
C THR A 401 7.44 -10.14 2.27
N GLU A 402 6.87 -10.32 1.08
CA GLU A 402 7.45 -9.82 -0.17
C GLU A 402 7.37 -8.30 -0.31
N ALA A 403 6.40 -7.64 0.33
CA ALA A 403 6.39 -6.17 0.48
C ALA A 403 7.37 -5.71 1.58
N GLU A 404 7.57 -6.53 2.61
CA GLU A 404 8.51 -6.29 3.71
C GLU A 404 9.97 -6.40 3.27
N ASN A 405 10.24 -7.29 2.30
CA ASN A 405 11.55 -7.51 1.70
C ASN A 405 11.92 -6.48 0.62
N GLU A 406 11.05 -5.51 0.31
CA GLU A 406 11.39 -4.44 -0.61
C GLU A 406 12.23 -3.36 0.07
N THR A 407 13.30 -2.98 -0.63
CA THR A 407 14.08 -1.79 -0.27
C THR A 407 13.26 -0.57 -0.68
N PRO A 408 12.92 0.34 0.23
CA PRO A 408 12.10 1.51 -0.11
C PRO A 408 12.76 2.38 -1.18
N THR A 409 12.00 3.16 -1.93
CA THR A 409 12.55 4.16 -2.86
C THR A 409 13.16 5.35 -2.10
N ALA A 410 13.80 6.28 -2.81
CA ALA A 410 14.44 7.43 -2.16
C ALA A 410 13.40 8.40 -1.58
N ALA A 411 12.29 8.57 -2.29
CA ALA A 411 11.15 9.36 -1.85
C ALA A 411 10.44 8.68 -0.67
N GLU A 412 10.18 7.37 -0.75
CA GLU A 412 9.62 6.59 0.35
C GLU A 412 10.51 6.67 1.61
N THR A 413 11.83 6.58 1.44
CA THR A 413 12.79 6.69 2.56
C THR A 413 12.67 8.04 3.28
N ARG A 414 12.58 9.14 2.52
CA ARG A 414 12.37 10.48 3.09
C ARG A 414 11.06 10.54 3.87
N ASN A 415 9.96 10.09 3.26
CA ASN A 415 8.63 10.11 3.86
C ASN A 415 8.57 9.24 5.13
N ILE A 416 9.19 8.06 5.13
CA ILE A 416 9.28 7.19 6.31
C ILE A 416 9.96 7.93 7.45
N ILE A 417 11.15 8.49 7.24
CA ILE A 417 11.90 9.17 8.32
C ILE A 417 11.13 10.40 8.83
N GLN A 418 10.58 11.22 7.92
CA GLN A 418 9.77 12.40 8.29
C GLN A 418 8.54 12.00 9.11
N ASN A 419 7.77 11.00 8.68
CA ASN A 419 6.57 10.56 9.37
C ASN A 419 6.88 9.97 10.75
N LEU A 420 7.97 9.22 10.88
CA LEU A 420 8.39 8.68 12.17
C LEU A 420 8.82 9.79 13.13
N LYS A 421 9.64 10.74 12.66
CA LYS A 421 10.04 11.92 13.46
C LYS A 421 8.82 12.73 13.89
N ASN A 422 7.97 13.11 12.95
CA ASN A 422 6.79 13.93 13.21
C ASN A 422 5.79 13.21 14.11
N GLY A 423 5.63 11.89 13.96
CA GLY A 423 4.78 11.08 14.84
C GLY A 423 5.26 11.11 16.29
N ILE A 424 6.57 11.05 16.53
CA ILE A 424 7.14 11.23 17.87
C ILE A 424 6.84 12.64 18.40
N VAL A 425 7.19 13.69 17.65
CA VAL A 425 6.99 15.09 18.06
C VAL A 425 5.51 15.39 18.37
N GLN A 426 4.61 14.99 17.47
CA GLN A 426 3.17 15.19 17.64
C GLN A 426 2.63 14.44 18.87
N THR A 427 3.11 13.23 19.13
CA THR A 427 2.72 12.46 20.33
C THR A 427 3.03 13.25 21.61
N TYR A 428 4.20 13.91 21.69
CA TYR A 428 4.51 14.78 22.82
C TYR A 428 3.57 15.98 22.87
N GLN A 429 3.42 16.73 21.77
CA GLN A 429 2.59 17.93 21.71
C GLN A 429 1.12 17.65 22.08
N ASP A 430 0.55 16.56 21.58
CA ASP A 430 -0.83 16.15 21.86
C ASP A 430 -1.01 15.84 23.35
N HIS A 431 -0.06 15.13 23.96
CA HIS A 431 -0.13 14.82 25.38
C HIS A 431 0.10 16.04 26.28
N VAL A 432 0.99 16.96 25.88
CA VAL A 432 1.16 18.25 26.57
C VAL A 432 -0.16 19.00 26.64
N LYS A 433 -0.79 19.18 25.48
CA LYS A 433 -2.07 19.87 25.37
C LYS A 433 -3.18 19.15 26.14
N LYS A 434 -3.24 17.82 26.05
CA LYS A 434 -4.30 17.00 26.66
C LYS A 434 -4.22 16.95 28.19
N HIS A 435 -3.02 17.01 28.75
CA HIS A 435 -2.79 16.83 30.18
C HIS A 435 -2.32 18.11 30.88
N GLU A 436 -2.28 19.23 30.16
CA GLU A 436 -1.86 20.55 30.68
C GLU A 436 -0.47 20.50 31.32
N TRP A 437 0.45 19.76 30.69
CA TRP A 437 1.84 19.63 31.15
C TRP A 437 2.64 20.89 30.85
N GLU A 438 2.36 21.96 31.58
CA GLU A 438 2.91 23.29 31.29
C GLU A 438 3.95 23.75 32.31
N ASN A 439 4.08 23.09 33.46
CA ASN A 439 4.97 23.53 34.52
C ASN A 439 5.44 22.40 35.45
N VAL A 440 6.38 22.75 36.34
CA VAL A 440 6.99 21.84 37.33
C VAL A 440 5.99 21.22 38.31
N GLN A 441 4.79 21.77 38.48
CA GLN A 441 3.74 21.20 39.33
C GLN A 441 2.92 20.12 38.61
N ASN A 442 2.92 20.11 37.27
CA ASN A 442 2.24 19.12 36.43
C ASN A 442 3.21 18.55 35.39
N MET A 443 4.24 17.83 35.87
CA MET A 443 5.26 17.23 35.01
C MET A 443 4.69 16.11 34.14
N SER A 444 5.28 15.93 32.95
CA SER A 444 4.92 14.80 32.11
C SER A 444 5.10 13.46 32.79
N ASN A 445 4.19 12.55 32.49
CA ASN A 445 4.30 11.17 32.89
C ASN A 445 4.66 10.30 31.68
N PHE A 446 5.92 9.88 31.61
CA PHE A 446 6.42 9.06 30.51
C PHE A 446 5.59 7.77 30.32
N SER A 447 5.06 7.19 31.40
CA SER A 447 4.23 5.98 31.31
C SER A 447 2.94 6.19 30.53
N MET A 448 2.46 7.43 30.41
CA MET A 448 1.25 7.79 29.66
C MET A 448 1.52 7.95 28.16
N ILE A 449 2.69 8.47 27.78
CA ILE A 449 3.04 8.69 26.35
C ILE A 449 3.69 7.47 25.72
N ARG A 450 4.41 6.67 26.51
CA ARG A 450 5.20 5.51 26.05
C ARG A 450 4.42 4.58 25.11
N PRO A 451 3.16 4.17 25.38
CA PRO A 451 2.43 3.28 24.47
C PRO A 451 2.24 3.85 23.06
N GLN A 452 2.08 5.18 22.93
CA GLN A 452 1.91 5.83 21.64
C GLN A 452 3.26 6.00 20.92
N LEU A 453 4.33 6.31 21.66
CA LEU A 453 5.68 6.42 21.09
C LEU A 453 6.18 5.12 20.44
N LEU A 454 5.80 3.96 20.99
CA LEU A 454 6.13 2.65 20.42
C LEU A 454 5.53 2.42 19.01
N ASN A 455 4.60 3.26 18.56
CA ASN A 455 4.14 3.23 17.17
C ASN A 455 5.15 3.82 16.19
N TYR A 456 6.09 4.64 16.67
CA TYR A 456 7.02 5.41 15.84
C TYR A 456 8.48 5.13 16.16
N ALA A 457 8.78 4.56 17.32
CA ALA A 457 10.14 4.32 17.81
C ALA A 457 10.33 2.88 18.31
N THR A 458 11.56 2.40 18.27
CA THR A 458 11.90 1.13 18.92
C THR A 458 11.77 1.28 20.44
N GLN A 459 11.52 0.15 21.12
CA GLN A 459 11.47 0.14 22.58
C GLN A 459 12.75 0.70 23.21
N ASN A 460 13.92 0.31 22.71
CA ASN A 460 15.19 0.82 23.24
C ASN A 460 15.31 2.33 23.08
N PHE A 461 14.94 2.89 21.92
CA PHE A 461 14.98 4.34 21.71
C PHE A 461 13.98 5.08 22.59
N THR A 462 12.79 4.50 22.74
CA THR A 462 11.71 5.02 23.58
C THR A 462 12.13 5.08 25.04
N ASP A 463 12.59 3.95 25.58
CA ASP A 463 12.98 3.75 26.99
C ASP A 463 14.39 4.30 27.31
N SER A 464 14.97 5.12 26.42
CA SER A 464 16.26 5.77 26.66
C SER A 464 16.19 7.26 26.31
N GLU A 465 16.38 7.64 25.05
CA GLU A 465 16.46 9.03 24.63
C GLU A 465 15.11 9.75 24.75
N LEU A 466 14.00 9.11 24.35
CA LEU A 466 12.68 9.75 24.47
C LEU A 466 12.23 9.90 25.94
N GLU A 467 12.54 8.94 26.80
CA GLU A 467 12.30 9.07 28.25
C GLU A 467 13.09 10.25 28.86
N LYS A 468 14.36 10.43 28.47
CA LYS A 468 15.17 11.58 28.89
C LYS A 468 14.56 12.89 28.41
N ILE A 469 14.08 12.94 27.17
CA ILE A 469 13.36 14.11 26.64
C ILE A 469 12.14 14.39 27.51
N SER A 470 11.28 13.40 27.79
CA SER A 470 10.11 13.59 28.66
C SER A 470 10.49 14.15 30.03
N SER A 471 11.59 13.65 30.61
CA SER A 471 12.07 14.09 31.92
C SER A 471 12.60 15.53 31.94
N ASN A 472 13.10 16.04 30.81
CA ASN A 472 13.73 17.35 30.69
C ASN A 472 12.82 18.42 30.08
N TYR A 473 11.96 18.02 29.15
CA TYR A 473 11.08 18.89 28.36
C TYR A 473 10.23 19.83 29.23
N PHE A 474 9.90 19.42 30.46
CA PHE A 474 9.05 20.20 31.38
C PHE A 474 9.75 20.75 32.61
N LYS A 475 11.06 20.46 32.78
CA LYS A 475 11.84 20.92 33.96
C LYS A 475 12.45 22.30 33.79
N GLY A 476 12.61 22.77 32.56
CA GLY A 476 13.08 24.12 32.28
C GLY A 476 12.18 24.73 31.25
N GLY A 477 11.39 25.74 31.62
CA GLY A 477 10.66 26.60 30.67
C GLY A 477 11.62 27.43 29.83
N GLY A 478 12.52 26.76 29.11
CA GLY A 478 13.55 27.35 28.28
C GLY A 478 13.46 26.81 26.86
N ASP A 479 13.90 27.65 25.94
CA ASP A 479 13.84 27.50 24.48
C ASP A 479 14.72 26.37 23.92
N TYR A 480 14.94 25.29 24.66
CA TYR A 480 15.71 24.14 24.17
C TYR A 480 14.82 23.26 23.30
N ALA A 481 15.18 23.11 22.02
CA ALA A 481 14.56 22.08 21.21
C ALA A 481 15.17 20.71 21.57
N TYR A 482 14.33 19.87 22.16
CA TYR A 482 14.67 18.49 22.46
C TYR A 482 14.49 17.56 21.25
N PHE A 483 13.86 18.07 20.20
CA PHE A 483 13.56 17.34 18.98
C PHE A 483 14.33 17.95 17.81
N PRO A 484 14.71 17.14 16.81
CA PRO A 484 15.32 17.69 15.62
C PRO A 484 14.38 18.65 14.86
N ILE A 485 14.86 19.87 14.57
CA ILE A 485 14.18 20.91 13.76
C ILE A 485 14.75 20.95 12.34
N ASP A 486 15.23 19.80 11.86
CA ASP A 486 15.92 19.65 10.60
C ASP A 486 15.03 19.83 9.35
N ASP A 487 15.69 20.26 8.26
CA ASP A 487 15.03 20.61 7.01
C ASP A 487 15.29 19.59 5.89
N PHE A 488 14.48 18.53 5.88
CA PHE A 488 14.49 17.48 4.85
C PHE A 488 14.34 18.00 3.41
N ASP A 489 13.75 19.19 3.22
CA ASP A 489 13.60 19.82 1.91
C ASP A 489 14.86 20.58 1.46
N VAL A 490 15.70 21.00 2.42
CA VAL A 490 16.97 21.65 2.15
C VAL A 490 18.03 20.60 1.86
N ARG A 491 18.17 19.60 2.72
CA ARG A 491 19.08 18.46 2.50
C ARG A 491 18.52 17.19 3.10
N PHE A 492 18.50 16.13 2.31
CA PHE A 492 18.23 14.78 2.79
C PHE A 492 19.15 13.79 2.09
N THR A 493 20.04 13.16 2.86
CA THR A 493 21.05 12.23 2.33
C THR A 493 20.75 10.82 2.82
N ILE A 494 20.70 9.86 1.90
CA ILE A 494 20.52 8.43 2.24
C ILE A 494 21.90 7.78 2.30
N HIS A 495 22.27 7.25 3.46
CA HIS A 495 23.56 6.58 3.70
C HIS A 495 23.45 5.07 3.56
N GLU A 496 22.36 4.51 4.05
CA GLU A 496 22.05 3.08 3.98
C GLU A 496 20.57 2.89 3.73
N ARG A 497 20.23 1.96 2.84
CA ARG A 497 18.84 1.61 2.57
C ARG A 497 18.74 0.15 2.16
N THR A 498 18.14 -0.63 3.03
CA THR A 498 17.87 -2.06 2.86
C THR A 498 16.39 -2.32 3.21
N PRO A 499 15.86 -3.53 2.98
CA PRO A 499 14.49 -3.85 3.36
C PRO A 499 14.19 -3.76 4.87
N SER A 500 15.22 -3.87 5.71
CA SER A 500 15.08 -3.90 7.17
C SER A 500 15.66 -2.68 7.89
N LYS A 501 16.44 -1.84 7.19
CA LYS A 501 17.16 -0.72 7.79
C LYS A 501 17.32 0.46 6.84
N ILE A 502 17.09 1.65 7.37
CA ILE A 502 17.36 2.94 6.74
C ILE A 502 18.33 3.71 7.63
N VAL A 503 19.38 4.27 7.04
CA VAL A 503 20.20 5.31 7.67
C VAL A 503 20.20 6.52 6.74
N ALA A 504 19.74 7.65 7.25
CA ALA A 504 19.67 8.91 6.51
C ALA A 504 20.13 10.07 7.37
N SER A 505 20.48 11.20 6.76
CA SER A 505 20.73 12.44 7.51
C SER A 505 20.07 13.65 6.87
N SER A 506 19.88 14.65 7.71
CA SER A 506 19.45 16.00 7.37
C SER A 506 20.35 16.99 8.12
N ILE A 507 20.12 18.28 7.92
CA ILE A 507 20.86 19.35 8.59
C ILE A 507 19.91 20.27 9.33
N GLU A 508 20.40 20.83 10.43
CA GLU A 508 19.76 21.90 11.18
C GLU A 508 20.49 23.22 10.93
N PHE A 509 19.72 24.23 10.53
CA PHE A 509 20.21 25.60 10.47
C PHE A 509 20.10 26.25 11.84
N LYS A 510 20.99 27.21 12.11
CA LYS A 510 20.82 28.14 13.22
C LYS A 510 19.46 28.81 13.14
N ASN A 511 18.77 28.88 14.27
CA ASN A 511 17.59 29.72 14.42
C ASN A 511 17.61 30.42 15.79
N GLU A 512 16.63 31.28 16.05
CA GLU A 512 16.59 32.07 17.29
C GLU A 512 16.36 31.21 18.54
N ILE A 513 15.77 30.01 18.36
CA ILE A 513 15.46 29.05 19.44
C ILE A 513 16.72 28.22 19.77
N MET A 514 17.49 27.82 18.76
CA MET A 514 18.63 26.92 18.90
C MET A 514 19.95 27.52 18.46
N ALA A 515 20.93 27.46 19.36
CA ALA A 515 22.32 27.77 19.04
C ALA A 515 23.10 26.60 18.38
N THR A 516 22.45 25.45 18.12
CA THR A 516 23.08 24.25 17.56
C THR A 516 22.96 24.19 16.04
N MET A 517 23.91 23.48 15.42
CA MET A 517 24.21 23.50 13.99
C MET A 517 24.69 22.13 13.59
N ASP A 518 23.77 21.19 13.54
CA ASP A 518 24.12 19.79 13.60
C ASP A 518 23.68 19.08 12.32
N THR A 519 24.47 18.09 11.93
CA THR A 519 23.97 17.05 11.04
C THR A 519 23.20 16.05 11.90
N VAL A 520 21.94 15.80 11.56
CA VAL A 520 21.09 14.86 12.30
C VAL A 520 21.03 13.56 11.53
N TYR A 521 21.55 12.49 12.13
CA TYR A 521 21.50 11.14 11.58
C TYR A 521 20.31 10.38 12.15
N TYR A 522 19.48 9.85 11.27
CA TYR A 522 18.34 9.00 11.59
C TYR A 522 18.67 7.56 11.23
N THR A 523 18.37 6.64 12.15
CA THR A 523 18.30 5.22 11.84
C THR A 523 16.87 4.75 12.06
N ALA A 524 16.24 4.21 11.02
CA ALA A 524 14.96 3.51 11.13
C ALA A 524 15.16 2.03 10.82
N VAL A 525 14.43 1.19 11.53
CA VAL A 525 14.44 -0.26 11.35
C VAL A 525 13.02 -0.77 11.15
N ARG A 526 12.89 -1.87 10.42
CA ARG A 526 11.59 -2.53 10.24
C ARG A 526 11.38 -3.56 11.34
N LYS A 527 10.34 -3.41 12.15
CA LYS A 527 9.93 -4.36 13.20
C LYS A 527 8.48 -4.77 12.97
N ASN A 528 8.24 -6.08 12.88
CA ASN A 528 6.91 -6.66 12.64
C ASN A 528 6.22 -6.04 11.40
N GLY A 529 6.99 -5.82 10.34
CA GLY A 529 6.53 -5.20 9.09
C GLY A 529 6.42 -3.68 9.08
N LYS A 530 6.50 -3.03 10.24
CA LYS A 530 6.37 -1.57 10.38
C LYS A 530 7.73 -0.92 10.52
N TRP A 531 7.95 0.20 9.83
CA TRP A 531 9.10 1.06 10.09
C TRP A 531 8.94 1.78 11.43
N VAL A 532 10.01 1.80 12.21
CA VAL A 532 10.12 2.55 13.48
C VAL A 532 11.52 3.16 13.59
N LEU A 533 11.62 4.32 14.23
CA LEU A 533 12.88 5.01 14.46
C LEU A 533 13.65 4.32 15.58
N ASP A 534 14.89 3.93 15.31
CA ASP A 534 15.78 3.31 16.29
C ASP A 534 16.70 4.31 16.97
N THR A 535 17.04 5.40 16.29
CA THR A 535 17.78 6.52 16.89
C THR A 535 17.70 7.75 15.98
N TRP A 536 17.78 8.93 16.60
CA TRP A 536 18.38 10.10 15.97
C TRP A 536 19.66 10.48 16.72
N LYS A 537 20.65 11.02 16.01
CA LYS A 537 21.92 11.44 16.58
C LYS A 537 22.37 12.76 15.96
N PHE A 538 22.64 13.74 16.82
CA PHE A 538 23.23 15.01 16.45
C PHE A 538 24.75 14.89 16.33
N VAL A 539 25.30 15.49 15.28
CA VAL A 539 26.75 15.63 15.06
C VAL A 539 27.06 17.11 14.86
N ASP A 540 27.75 17.70 15.84
CA ASP A 540 28.20 19.10 15.84
C ASP A 540 29.04 19.41 14.59
N TYR A 541 28.79 20.55 13.95
CA TYR A 541 29.51 20.99 12.74
C TYR A 541 31.04 21.04 12.90
N LYS A 542 31.57 21.18 14.12
CA LYS A 542 33.02 21.11 14.39
C LYS A 542 33.59 19.74 14.08
N ASN A 543 32.78 18.69 14.24
CA ASN A 543 33.15 17.33 13.88
C ASN A 543 32.78 17.02 12.42
N GLU A 544 31.66 17.56 11.94
CA GLU A 544 31.18 17.37 10.57
C GLU A 544 30.67 18.68 9.95
N PRO A 545 31.56 19.47 9.29
CA PRO A 545 31.18 20.75 8.71
C PRO A 545 30.03 20.63 7.71
N LEU A 546 29.03 21.51 7.82
CA LEU A 546 27.81 21.44 7.00
C LEU A 546 28.08 21.68 5.51
N ASN A 547 29.13 22.45 5.18
CA ASN A 547 29.53 22.79 3.81
C ASN A 547 28.35 23.24 2.93
N LEU A 548 27.54 24.17 3.44
CA LEU A 548 26.35 24.69 2.80
C LEU A 548 26.65 25.29 1.44
N THR A 549 25.75 25.03 0.51
CA THR A 549 25.68 25.69 -0.79
C THR A 549 24.75 26.90 -0.71
N TRP A 550 24.92 27.86 -1.62
CA TRP A 550 23.97 28.96 -1.75
C TRP A 550 22.54 28.46 -2.03
N SER A 551 22.38 27.39 -2.82
CA SER A 551 21.06 26.83 -3.12
C SER A 551 20.34 26.36 -1.86
N GLU A 552 21.06 25.76 -0.91
CA GLU A 552 20.49 25.29 0.35
C GLU A 552 20.06 26.47 1.25
N ILE A 553 20.93 27.47 1.39
CA ILE A 553 20.63 28.70 2.14
C ILE A 553 19.38 29.40 1.56
N LYS A 554 19.29 29.49 0.23
CA LYS A 554 18.14 30.10 -0.44
C LYS A 554 16.86 29.29 -0.23
N THR A 555 16.92 27.96 -0.31
CA THR A 555 15.77 27.09 -0.04
C THR A 555 15.28 27.24 1.39
N TYR A 556 16.21 27.24 2.36
CA TYR A 556 15.91 27.46 3.77
C TYR A 556 15.24 28.82 3.99
N ALA A 557 15.88 29.91 3.54
CA ALA A 557 15.33 31.26 3.67
C ALA A 557 13.92 31.39 3.10
N LYS A 558 13.69 30.85 1.89
CA LYS A 558 12.38 30.88 1.24
C LYS A 558 11.31 30.13 2.04
N LYS A 559 11.65 28.98 2.63
CA LYS A 559 10.74 28.19 3.47
C LYS A 559 10.27 28.99 4.69
N HIS A 560 11.13 29.86 5.21
CA HIS A 560 10.85 30.75 6.34
C HIS A 560 10.37 32.15 5.92
N GLY A 561 9.90 32.33 4.68
CA GLY A 561 9.28 33.57 4.23
C GLY A 561 10.26 34.67 3.80
N HIS A 562 11.54 34.37 3.66
CA HIS A 562 12.57 35.32 3.25
C HIS A 562 12.95 35.14 1.77
N ASP A 563 13.04 36.24 1.00
CA ASP A 563 13.55 36.25 -0.38
C ASP A 563 15.05 36.54 -0.40
N ALA A 564 15.83 35.62 0.17
CA ALA A 564 17.28 35.78 0.29
C ALA A 564 17.95 35.91 -1.08
N LYS A 565 18.81 36.92 -1.23
CA LYS A 565 19.59 37.18 -2.45
C LYS A 565 21.08 37.11 -2.16
N LEU A 566 21.80 36.33 -2.97
CA LEU A 566 23.26 36.27 -2.87
C LEU A 566 23.85 37.57 -3.40
N VAL A 567 24.53 38.29 -2.52
CA VAL A 567 25.29 39.48 -2.89
C VAL A 567 26.69 39.06 -3.34
N LYS A 568 27.36 38.21 -2.55
CA LYS A 568 28.75 37.79 -2.81
C LYS A 568 29.08 36.48 -2.12
N GLU A 569 29.82 35.61 -2.81
CA GLU A 569 30.51 34.47 -2.20
C GLU A 569 31.98 34.86 -1.98
N THR A 570 32.50 34.69 -0.76
CA THR A 570 33.87 35.10 -0.42
C THR A 570 34.45 34.24 0.72
N SER A 571 35.67 34.55 1.16
CA SER A 571 36.24 34.02 2.39
C SER A 571 36.41 35.10 3.46
N TYR A 572 36.16 34.74 4.72
CA TYR A 572 36.45 35.57 5.88
C TYR A 572 37.14 34.71 6.95
N LYS A 573 38.29 35.17 7.44
CA LYS A 573 39.16 34.42 8.37
C LYS A 573 39.47 32.98 7.91
N GLY A 574 39.66 32.81 6.60
CA GLY A 574 39.98 31.51 5.99
C GLY A 574 38.78 30.56 5.84
N LYS A 575 37.57 30.99 6.20
CA LYS A 575 36.33 30.20 6.09
C LYS A 575 35.50 30.70 4.92
N LYS A 576 34.76 29.80 4.27
CA LYS A 576 33.83 30.16 3.19
C LYS A 576 32.58 30.82 3.76
N VAL A 577 32.21 31.97 3.22
CA VAL A 577 31.02 32.73 3.64
C VAL A 577 30.20 33.21 2.45
N TYR A 578 28.88 33.35 2.67
CA TYR A 578 27.94 33.96 1.74
C TYR A 578 27.45 35.28 2.33
N ILE A 579 27.59 36.38 1.59
CA ILE A 579 26.95 37.65 1.92
C ILE A 579 25.58 37.64 1.28
N VAL A 580 24.55 37.71 2.11
CA VAL A 580 23.16 37.53 1.75
C VAL A 580 22.37 38.77 2.14
N ASP A 581 21.52 39.22 1.23
CA ASP A 581 20.56 40.31 1.41
C ASP A 581 19.16 39.71 1.69
N ASN A 582 18.36 40.40 2.51
CA ASN A 582 17.02 39.98 2.96
C ASN A 582 17.00 38.60 3.64
N TYR A 583 17.88 38.39 4.61
CA TYR A 583 17.93 37.17 5.42
C TYR A 583 17.70 37.54 6.89
N VAL A 584 16.54 37.15 7.44
CA VAL A 584 16.17 37.37 8.85
C VAL A 584 16.21 38.88 9.23
N ASP A 585 15.45 39.70 8.49
CA ASP A 585 15.24 41.16 8.69
C ASP A 585 16.48 42.08 8.63
N PHE A 586 17.64 41.57 8.24
CA PHE A 586 18.85 42.36 8.06
C PHE A 586 19.11 42.70 6.59
N ASP A 587 19.60 43.93 6.34
CA ASP A 587 19.98 44.40 4.99
C ASP A 587 21.08 43.52 4.40
N HIS A 588 22.15 43.24 5.15
CA HIS A 588 23.19 42.29 4.74
C HIS A 588 23.68 41.46 5.93
N VAL A 589 23.72 40.13 5.75
CA VAL A 589 24.35 39.20 6.69
C VAL A 589 25.39 38.34 6.00
N MET A 590 26.42 37.99 6.75
CA MET A 590 27.42 37.01 6.36
C MET A 590 27.06 35.67 6.98
N ILE A 591 26.87 34.64 6.16
CA ILE A 591 26.57 33.26 6.58
C ILE A 591 27.78 32.35 6.34
N TYR A 592 28.29 31.68 7.38
CA TYR A 592 29.38 30.71 7.29
C TYR A 592 28.88 29.39 6.70
N ALA A 593 29.50 28.96 5.61
CA ALA A 593 29.11 27.74 4.91
C ALA A 593 29.30 26.47 5.77
N GLU A 594 30.30 26.45 6.65
CA GLU A 594 30.61 25.28 7.48
C GLU A 594 29.65 25.06 8.65
N SER A 595 28.90 26.09 9.08
CA SER A 595 28.09 26.02 10.30
C SER A 595 26.68 26.56 10.16
N SER A 596 26.34 27.35 9.13
CA SER A 596 25.14 28.21 9.06
C SER A 596 25.15 29.42 10.01
N ASP A 597 26.26 29.67 10.73
CA ASP A 597 26.37 30.88 11.56
C ASP A 597 26.19 32.11 10.70
N TYR A 598 25.39 33.05 11.19
CA TYR A 598 25.27 34.35 10.57
C TYR A 598 25.80 35.43 11.52
N ALA A 599 26.40 36.45 10.91
CA ALA A 599 26.94 37.61 11.59
C ALA A 599 26.78 38.85 10.69
N PRO A 600 26.88 40.07 11.24
CA PRO A 600 27.06 41.27 10.42
C PRO A 600 28.22 41.11 9.46
N VAL A 601 28.10 41.75 8.29
CA VAL A 601 29.18 41.78 7.30
C VAL A 601 30.30 42.70 7.80
N PRO A 602 31.53 42.21 8.00
CA PRO A 602 32.67 43.06 8.34
C PRO A 602 32.99 44.06 7.23
N PRO A 603 33.44 45.29 7.55
CA PRO A 603 33.76 46.32 6.55
C PRO A 603 34.79 45.87 5.51
N GLU A 604 35.70 44.95 5.86
CA GLU A 604 36.75 44.48 4.94
C GLU A 604 36.21 43.64 3.77
N ILE A 605 35.04 43.02 3.95
CA ILE A 605 34.43 42.15 2.95
C ILE A 605 33.08 42.67 2.45
N GLU A 606 32.61 43.79 3.01
CA GLU A 606 31.39 44.47 2.61
C GLU A 606 31.45 44.77 1.10
N PRO A 607 30.36 44.49 0.35
CA PRO A 607 30.31 44.85 -1.06
C PRO A 607 30.57 46.35 -1.15
N SER A 608 31.61 46.79 -1.88
CA SER A 608 31.91 48.22 -1.97
C SER A 608 30.66 48.93 -2.47
N ALA A 609 29.94 49.60 -1.57
CA ALA A 609 28.85 50.45 -1.96
C ALA A 609 29.42 51.39 -3.01
N ALA A 610 28.84 51.39 -4.21
CA ALA A 610 29.25 52.32 -5.24
C ALA A 610 29.24 53.71 -4.59
N SER A 611 30.43 54.31 -4.47
CA SER A 611 30.74 55.43 -3.60
C SER A 611 29.68 56.56 -3.68
N ASN A 612 28.70 56.52 -2.78
CA ASN A 612 27.95 57.69 -2.36
C ASN A 612 28.58 58.19 -1.07
N SER A 613 29.67 58.94 -1.24
CA SER A 613 30.34 59.68 -0.18
C SER A 613 29.36 60.72 0.41
N GLN A 614 28.92 60.50 1.65
CA GLN A 614 28.44 61.57 2.51
C GLN A 614 29.16 61.56 3.87
N SER A 615 30.05 62.54 4.01
CA SER A 615 30.47 63.29 5.21
C SER A 615 30.65 62.58 6.55
N GLN A 616 31.88 62.67 7.07
CA GLN A 616 32.22 62.43 8.48
C GLN A 616 31.30 63.18 9.45
N PRO A 617 30.77 62.55 10.51
CA PRO A 617 30.03 63.24 11.55
C PRO A 617 30.95 63.62 12.73
N THR A 618 30.77 64.85 13.18
CA THR A 618 31.29 65.46 14.41
C THR A 618 31.11 64.59 15.66
N ASN A 619 32.12 64.59 16.53
CA ASN A 619 32.27 63.76 17.73
C ASN A 619 31.40 64.22 18.92
N SER A 620 30.09 64.13 18.83
CA SER A 620 29.22 64.27 20.00
C SER A 620 28.14 63.19 20.00
N PRO A 621 27.90 62.52 21.14
CA PRO A 621 26.81 61.56 21.26
C PRO A 621 25.51 62.21 20.81
N THR A 622 24.83 61.57 19.87
CA THR A 622 23.54 62.05 19.37
C THR A 622 22.45 61.29 20.12
N GLU A 623 21.48 62.03 20.66
CA GLU A 623 20.26 61.43 21.21
C GLU A 623 19.24 61.29 20.09
N TYR A 624 18.76 60.07 19.89
CA TYR A 624 17.70 59.73 18.93
C TYR A 624 16.39 59.57 19.67
N ALA A 625 15.28 60.08 19.12
CA ALA A 625 13.95 59.88 19.66
C ALA A 625 13.19 58.84 18.85
N VAL A 626 12.63 57.84 19.52
CA VAL A 626 11.73 56.84 18.93
C VAL A 626 10.39 56.94 19.66
N ASN A 627 9.34 57.31 18.94
CA ASN A 627 7.99 57.32 19.50
C ASN A 627 7.22 56.12 18.98
N TYR A 628 6.55 55.38 19.87
CA TYR A 628 5.68 54.27 19.50
C TYR A 628 4.29 54.41 20.10
N GLN A 629 3.31 53.75 19.49
CA GLN A 629 1.93 53.68 19.95
C GLN A 629 1.40 52.26 19.73
N ILE A 630 0.62 51.78 20.68
CA ILE A 630 -0.15 50.53 20.58
C ILE A 630 -1.60 50.91 20.25
N THR A 631 -2.20 50.26 19.26
CA THR A 631 -3.63 50.42 18.96
C THR A 631 -4.47 49.45 19.80
N THR A 632 -5.76 49.72 19.95
CA THR A 632 -6.70 48.90 20.76
C THR A 632 -6.86 47.44 20.31
N ASN A 633 -6.33 47.07 19.15
CA ASN A 633 -6.26 45.68 18.67
C ASN A 633 -4.90 45.03 18.93
N GLY A 634 -4.07 45.63 19.79
CA GLY A 634 -2.74 45.13 20.15
C GLY A 634 -1.66 45.34 19.09
N LYS A 635 -1.90 46.05 17.99
CA LYS A 635 -0.83 46.31 17.00
C LYS A 635 0.05 47.49 17.41
N GLY A 636 1.36 47.27 17.48
CA GLY A 636 2.36 48.33 17.67
C GLY A 636 2.69 49.07 16.37
N THR A 637 2.89 50.37 16.44
CA THR A 637 3.55 51.17 15.38
C THR A 637 4.57 52.09 16.02
N ALA A 638 5.75 52.25 15.40
CA ALA A 638 6.72 53.26 15.81
C ALA A 638 7.04 54.20 14.66
N SER A 639 7.30 55.45 15.01
CA SER A 639 7.94 56.43 14.13
C SER A 639 9.44 56.35 14.38
N THR A 640 10.17 55.68 13.47
CA THR A 640 11.62 55.84 13.39
C THR A 640 11.94 56.97 12.40
N PRO A 641 13.02 57.73 12.60
CA PRO A 641 13.37 58.84 11.71
C PRO A 641 13.48 58.46 10.22
N ASN A 642 13.76 57.18 9.92
CA ASN A 642 14.08 56.70 8.57
C ASN A 642 13.23 55.50 8.09
N GLY A 643 12.19 55.08 8.81
CA GLY A 643 11.28 54.00 8.37
C GLY A 643 11.92 52.61 8.20
N GLY A 644 13.14 52.40 8.71
CA GLY A 644 13.92 51.15 8.63
C GLY A 644 14.89 50.99 9.82
N THR A 645 16.03 50.33 9.59
CA THR A 645 17.10 50.10 10.60
C THR A 645 17.69 51.41 11.13
N LEU A 646 17.69 51.61 12.45
CA LEU A 646 18.30 52.78 13.10
C LEU A 646 19.81 52.56 13.23
N THR A 647 20.62 53.40 12.58
CA THR A 647 22.08 53.35 12.70
C THR A 647 22.56 54.29 13.81
N LEU A 648 23.33 53.78 14.75
CA LEU A 648 23.86 54.48 15.93
C LEU A 648 25.39 54.37 15.94
N LYS A 649 26.06 55.24 16.68
CA LYS A 649 27.46 55.06 17.08
C LYS A 649 27.54 54.55 18.51
N VAL A 650 28.63 53.86 18.85
CA VAL A 650 28.95 53.59 20.25
C VAL A 650 28.95 54.89 21.06
N GLY A 651 28.11 54.95 22.10
CA GLY A 651 27.91 56.11 22.96
C GLY A 651 26.61 56.88 22.70
N ASP A 652 25.98 56.72 21.53
CA ASP A 652 24.68 57.32 21.24
C ASP A 652 23.58 56.76 22.14
N THR A 653 22.55 57.57 22.38
CA THR A 653 21.39 57.20 23.19
C THR A 653 20.12 57.23 22.36
N ILE A 654 19.20 56.33 22.66
CA ILE A 654 17.85 56.29 22.12
C ILE A 654 16.90 56.57 23.28
N LYS A 655 16.13 57.64 23.17
CA LYS A 655 14.99 57.91 24.04
C LYS A 655 13.75 57.34 23.37
N VAL A 656 13.23 56.26 23.94
CA VAL A 656 12.02 55.60 23.46
C VAL A 656 10.84 56.07 24.28
N THR A 657 9.80 56.56 23.62
CA THR A 657 8.62 57.16 24.26
C THR A 657 7.34 56.50 23.76
N ARG A 658 6.48 56.05 24.68
CA ARG A 658 5.13 55.61 24.37
C ARG A 658 4.21 56.83 24.22
N THR A 659 3.41 56.86 23.17
CA THR A 659 2.57 58.04 22.82
C THR A 659 1.07 57.77 22.84
N ASP A 660 0.63 56.52 22.94
CA ASP A 660 -0.79 56.22 23.15
C ASP A 660 -1.25 56.54 24.58
N GLN A 661 -2.57 56.49 24.79
CA GLN A 661 -3.22 56.74 26.08
C GLN A 661 -3.92 55.47 26.62
N LEU A 662 -3.50 54.28 26.18
CA LEU A 662 -4.14 53.03 26.60
C LEU A 662 -3.79 52.70 28.05
N ASP A 663 -4.73 52.06 28.77
CA ASP A 663 -4.52 51.61 30.14
C ASP A 663 -3.49 50.47 30.17
N ARG A 664 -2.42 50.65 30.94
CA ARG A 664 -1.33 49.67 31.11
C ARG A 664 -1.77 48.40 31.83
N ASN A 665 -2.85 48.46 32.60
CA ASN A 665 -3.42 47.28 33.25
C ASN A 665 -4.17 46.37 32.26
N GLU A 666 -4.65 46.94 31.16
CA GLU A 666 -5.30 46.20 30.07
C GLU A 666 -4.32 45.85 28.95
N TYR A 667 -3.24 46.63 28.77
CA TYR A 667 -2.21 46.43 27.75
C TYR A 667 -0.82 46.39 28.39
N PHE A 668 -0.47 45.23 28.97
CA PHE A 668 0.89 44.96 29.43
C PHE A 668 1.83 44.94 28.23
N GLU A 669 2.98 45.60 28.34
CA GLU A 669 4.00 45.61 27.30
C GLU A 669 5.31 45.08 27.85
N ARG A 670 5.96 44.22 27.07
CA ARG A 670 7.33 43.80 27.35
C ARG A 670 8.23 44.41 26.29
N THR A 671 9.13 45.30 26.72
CA THR A 671 10.22 45.76 25.85
C THR A 671 11.40 44.83 26.03
N LEU A 672 11.79 44.16 24.96
CA LEU A 672 13.02 43.36 24.90
C LEU A 672 14.02 44.10 24.02
N PHE A 673 15.29 44.09 24.39
CA PHE A 673 16.36 44.55 23.51
C PHE A 673 17.41 43.44 23.41
N GLY A 674 17.78 43.10 22.18
CA GLY A 674 18.63 41.94 21.90
C GLY A 674 20.11 42.29 21.83
N GLY A 675 20.93 41.48 22.51
CA GLY A 675 22.39 41.51 22.44
C GLY A 675 23.06 42.34 23.55
N ASP A 676 24.38 42.15 23.71
CA ASP A 676 25.25 42.90 24.63
C ASP A 676 25.76 44.23 24.04
N VAL A 677 25.06 44.69 22.99
CA VAL A 677 25.34 45.87 22.15
C VAL A 677 24.71 47.13 22.73
N MET A 678 23.64 46.98 23.51
CA MET A 678 22.89 48.09 24.10
C MET A 678 22.69 47.90 25.61
N GLU A 679 22.62 49.01 26.34
CA GLU A 679 22.39 49.03 27.79
C GLU A 679 21.21 49.96 28.11
N LEU A 680 20.29 49.50 28.97
CA LEU A 680 19.23 50.33 29.51
C LEU A 680 19.82 51.29 30.56
N VAL A 681 19.90 52.57 30.21
CA VAL A 681 20.51 53.61 31.06
C VAL A 681 19.49 54.20 32.02
N GLN A 682 18.25 54.37 31.57
CA GLN A 682 17.18 54.89 32.40
C GLN A 682 15.89 54.10 32.14
N PRO A 683 15.44 53.28 33.10
CA PRO A 683 14.10 52.72 33.04
C PRO A 683 13.08 53.83 33.31
N GLY A 684 11.94 53.76 32.65
CA GLY A 684 10.78 54.58 32.96
C GLY A 684 9.55 53.98 32.29
N GLU A 685 8.38 54.33 32.82
CA GLU A 685 7.12 53.75 32.36
C GLU A 685 6.81 54.24 30.94
N ASP A 686 6.68 55.55 30.72
CA ASP A 686 6.37 56.13 29.40
C ASP A 686 7.60 56.44 28.56
N VAL A 687 8.77 56.53 29.20
CA VAL A 687 10.03 56.93 28.57
C VAL A 687 11.16 56.10 29.15
N PHE A 688 11.90 55.42 28.29
CA PHE A 688 13.14 54.76 28.66
C PHE A 688 14.29 55.17 27.73
N ILE A 689 15.50 55.15 28.27
CA ILE A 689 16.71 55.53 27.53
C ILE A 689 17.63 54.32 27.42
N ILE A 690 17.98 53.98 26.20
CA ILE A 690 18.93 52.93 25.87
C ILE A 690 20.19 53.58 25.30
N LYS A 691 21.36 53.04 25.62
CA LYS A 691 22.64 53.51 25.10
C LYS A 691 23.33 52.40 24.31
N ALA A 692 23.89 52.77 23.16
CA ALA A 692 24.76 51.90 22.39
C ALA A 692 26.12 51.76 23.09
N THR A 693 26.49 50.55 23.48
CA THR A 693 27.72 50.28 24.26
C THR A 693 28.80 49.54 23.48
N LYS A 694 28.44 48.81 22.43
CA LYS A 694 29.38 48.09 21.55
C LYS A 694 28.92 48.17 20.10
N SER A 695 29.83 48.01 19.15
CA SER A 695 29.48 47.87 17.73
C SER A 695 28.80 46.52 17.48
N GLY A 696 27.71 46.51 16.71
CA GLY A 696 27.00 45.29 16.38
C GLY A 696 25.51 45.52 16.07
N PRO A 697 24.82 44.48 15.61
CA PRO A 697 23.39 44.51 15.38
C PRO A 697 22.68 44.40 16.73
N SER A 698 21.58 45.10 16.86
CA SER A 698 20.68 44.99 18.00
C SER A 698 19.26 45.24 17.52
N TYR A 699 18.30 45.16 18.42
CA TYR A 699 16.91 45.51 18.13
C TYR A 699 16.22 45.97 19.41
N ILE A 700 15.14 46.73 19.23
CA ILE A 700 14.12 46.95 20.26
C ILE A 700 12.87 46.21 19.80
N SER A 701 12.44 45.24 20.58
CA SER A 701 11.20 44.51 20.39
C SER A 701 10.17 45.02 21.39
N ILE A 702 9.00 45.38 20.88
CA ILE A 702 7.86 45.84 21.67
C ILE A 702 6.78 44.77 21.50
N LEU A 703 6.49 44.04 22.58
CA LEU A 703 5.50 42.97 22.62
C LEU A 703 4.23 43.47 23.34
N PRO A 704 3.13 43.71 22.61
CA PRO A 704 1.83 44.01 23.19
C PRO A 704 1.22 42.70 23.72
N LEU A 705 0.79 42.67 24.98
CA LEU A 705 0.03 41.56 25.58
C LEU A 705 0.75 40.19 25.64
N ASP A 706 2.08 40.15 25.55
CA ASP A 706 2.89 38.91 25.44
C ASP A 706 2.50 38.03 24.22
N GLU A 707 1.82 38.58 23.21
CA GLU A 707 1.51 37.90 21.95
C GLU A 707 2.62 38.14 20.92
N TRP A 708 3.47 37.13 20.68
CA TRP A 708 4.59 37.20 19.72
C TRP A 708 4.17 37.57 18.30
N ASP A 709 2.96 37.19 17.89
CA ASP A 709 2.41 37.53 16.57
C ASP A 709 2.12 39.04 16.39
N LEU A 710 2.13 39.80 17.48
CA LEU A 710 1.94 41.24 17.51
C LEU A 710 3.25 42.01 17.79
N GLU A 711 4.38 41.30 17.82
CA GLU A 711 5.70 41.89 18.03
C GLU A 711 5.99 42.99 17.01
N TYR A 712 6.39 44.16 17.51
CA TYR A 712 6.94 45.22 16.69
C TYR A 712 8.44 45.36 16.95
N LYS A 713 9.26 45.07 15.93
CA LYS A 713 10.72 45.06 16.00
C LYS A 713 11.32 46.28 15.30
N ILE A 714 12.18 47.00 16.01
CA ILE A 714 13.00 48.10 15.51
C ILE A 714 14.43 47.59 15.41
N ASN A 715 14.91 47.33 14.21
CA ASN A 715 16.29 46.90 13.98
C ASN A 715 17.26 48.07 14.20
N ILE A 716 18.37 47.80 14.87
CA ILE A 716 19.40 48.78 15.21
C ILE A 716 20.76 48.27 14.75
N MET A 717 21.55 49.15 14.14
CA MET A 717 22.94 48.87 13.78
C MET A 717 23.86 49.85 14.51
N VAL A 718 24.68 49.36 15.44
CA VAL A 718 25.68 50.21 16.12
C VAL A 718 27.02 50.09 15.40
N GLN A 719 27.54 51.22 14.94
CA GLN A 719 28.84 51.38 14.27
C GLN A 719 29.95 51.78 15.25
#